data_AF-A0A8K0TLZ9-F1
#
_entry.id   AF-A0A8K0TLZ9-F1
#
_cell.length_a   1.000
_cell.length_b   1.000
_cell.length_c   1.000
_cell.angle_alpha   90.00
_cell.angle_beta   90.00
_cell.angle_gamma   90.00
#
_symmetry.space_group_name_H-M   'P 1'
#
loop_
_entity.id
_entity.type
_entity.pdbx_description
1 polymer ?
#
loop_
_entity_poly.entity_id
_entity_poly.type
_entity_poly.pdbx_seq_one_letter_code
_entity_poly.pdbx_strand_id
1 'polypeptide(L)'
;GDIRTSRFLASLEEPDLHAQLPAFVKPLPARIATEDVKYLHIKGAISLPPLQLQTALLQAYVEYVHPYMPLLDLHEFLSIVNSREGLCGQVSLFLYQAVMFAATAFVDMKSLREGGYSTRKAARRSFFQKTRLLYDFDYESDRLVLVQSLLLMTYWYETPDDQKDTWHWMGVAISLAHTIGLHRNPATTSMPVRKQKLWKRIWWSCFMRDRLVALGMRRPTRIKDEDYDVPMLVESDFEIEVLAEGNNAVPAECVLMRDLAMQRDLAVMCVAKAKLCVCISNMLKAQYSVLIRDKVKPDNTVNSTMMLFPNKKLDNFESVTTVDLELMAWAESLPAVCQYRPLTPLDVKNGRSTVAVQRHLLHMVYYTTISALHRPQFLPSSPTQAPTASRQVQEMSRLRVRDAAMHITRMASELHQLRLEKYLPTTGVTVILPAMIIHLLEMKNPVAQSRDRATRGFKQCMRVMEKLREIYAAADYATGFLEAALSKASIDLQAGNASQPITQQNLKFADPTFTAQTPPPDNAPYMTSSEALFNQKPGMQQQQQQQAQSQTINAAALDLSLAGTASPPPTDRDLDSATGGVTPSASGGSEGDGAEPLDMDFLHAQGEIDWNAMAGTEFDMDQWLQFPPEGVNNQDEGLMANVFGEEGKQDAMNWVAASFEPSGVA
;
A
#
# COMPACT_ATOMS: atom_id res chain seq x y z
N GLY A 1 -23.46 -22.14 -54.77
CA GLY A 1 -22.88 -22.84 -53.60
C GLY A 1 -22.98 -22.04 -52.31
N ASP A 2 -23.92 -21.11 -52.22
CA ASP A 2 -23.58 -19.75 -51.75
C ASP A 2 -23.81 -19.55 -50.26
N ILE A 3 -24.56 -20.48 -49.64
CA ILE A 3 -24.77 -20.55 -48.18
C ILE A 3 -23.49 -21.00 -47.45
N ARG A 4 -22.63 -21.81 -48.09
CA ARG A 4 -21.30 -22.12 -47.53
C ARG A 4 -20.33 -20.97 -47.75
N THR A 5 -20.34 -20.33 -48.92
CA THR A 5 -19.48 -19.19 -49.23
C THR A 5 -19.78 -18.00 -48.32
N SER A 6 -21.06 -17.65 -48.12
CA SER A 6 -21.47 -16.56 -47.21
C SER A 6 -21.15 -16.85 -45.75
N ARG A 7 -21.33 -18.08 -45.25
CA ARG A 7 -20.85 -18.46 -43.90
C ARG A 7 -19.34 -18.42 -43.75
N PHE A 8 -18.58 -18.72 -44.80
CA PHE A 8 -17.12 -18.64 -44.79
C PHE A 8 -16.65 -17.19 -44.81
N LEU A 9 -17.27 -16.33 -45.64
CA LEU A 9 -17.00 -14.89 -45.68
C LEU A 9 -17.38 -14.20 -44.36
N ALA A 10 -18.53 -14.53 -43.77
CA ALA A 10 -18.92 -14.07 -42.43
C ALA A 10 -18.09 -14.67 -41.27
N SER A 11 -17.13 -15.56 -41.57
CA SER A 11 -16.07 -16.00 -40.66
C SER A 11 -14.68 -15.44 -41.01
N LEU A 12 -14.60 -14.61 -42.05
CA LEU A 12 -13.42 -13.86 -42.50
C LEU A 12 -13.59 -12.35 -42.34
N GLU A 13 -14.82 -11.85 -42.19
CA GLU A 13 -15.10 -10.53 -41.62
C GLU A 13 -14.52 -10.49 -40.20
N GLU A 14 -13.45 -9.72 -40.00
CA GLU A 14 -12.97 -9.41 -38.66
C GLU A 14 -14.12 -8.73 -37.89
N PRO A 15 -14.51 -9.26 -36.71
CA PRO A 15 -15.67 -8.73 -35.99
C PRO A 15 -15.38 -7.29 -35.60
N ASP A 16 -16.26 -6.34 -35.95
CA ASP A 16 -15.99 -4.92 -35.77
C ASP A 16 -15.60 -4.60 -34.32
N LEU A 17 -14.30 -4.31 -34.13
CA LEU A 17 -13.70 -4.06 -32.83
C LEU A 17 -14.05 -2.66 -32.31
N HIS A 18 -14.52 -1.77 -33.18
CA HIS A 18 -15.03 -0.45 -32.80
C HIS A 18 -16.47 -0.51 -32.24
N ALA A 19 -17.24 -1.56 -32.56
CA ALA A 19 -18.64 -1.72 -32.18
C ALA A 19 -18.92 -2.42 -30.83
N GLN A 20 -17.90 -2.82 -30.07
CA GLN A 20 -18.05 -3.74 -28.92
C GLN A 20 -18.14 -3.07 -27.52
N LEU A 21 -18.11 -1.74 -27.43
CA LEU A 21 -18.29 -1.03 -26.16
C LEU A 21 -19.78 -0.78 -25.85
N PRO A 22 -20.27 -1.00 -24.61
CA PRO A 22 -21.63 -0.66 -24.23
C PRO A 22 -21.91 0.84 -24.34
N ALA A 23 -23.14 1.23 -24.71
CA ALA A 23 -23.47 2.60 -25.08
C ALA A 23 -23.27 3.67 -23.97
N PHE A 24 -23.29 3.30 -22.68
CA PHE A 24 -22.91 4.20 -21.57
C PHE A 24 -21.41 4.52 -21.49
N VAL A 25 -20.57 3.89 -22.31
CA VAL A 25 -19.14 4.15 -22.43
C VAL A 25 -18.90 4.97 -23.69
N LYS A 26 -18.00 5.97 -23.62
CA LYS A 26 -17.59 6.77 -24.78
C LYS A 26 -17.04 5.84 -25.90
N PRO A 27 -17.31 6.14 -27.19
CA PRO A 27 -16.80 5.35 -28.30
C PRO A 27 -15.26 5.38 -28.37
N LEU A 28 -14.69 4.38 -29.06
CA LEU A 28 -13.25 4.29 -29.28
C LEU A 28 -12.69 5.55 -29.98
N PRO A 29 -11.63 6.18 -29.46
CA PRO A 29 -11.02 7.35 -30.09
C PRO A 29 -10.46 7.01 -31.48
N ALA A 30 -10.94 7.71 -32.53
CA ALA A 30 -10.50 7.55 -33.92
C ALA A 30 -9.01 7.89 -34.20
N ARG A 31 -8.24 8.23 -33.16
CA ARG A 31 -6.77 8.43 -33.22
C ARG A 31 -5.95 7.16 -32.94
N ILE A 32 -6.58 6.11 -32.42
CA ILE A 32 -5.93 4.82 -32.11
C ILE A 32 -5.95 3.96 -33.38
N ALA A 33 -4.81 3.38 -33.79
CA ALA A 33 -4.75 2.58 -35.00
C ALA A 33 -5.53 1.25 -34.84
N THR A 34 -6.06 0.70 -35.92
CA THR A 34 -6.82 -0.56 -35.88
C THR A 34 -5.99 -1.73 -35.32
N GLU A 35 -4.67 -1.71 -35.54
CA GLU A 35 -3.69 -2.65 -34.96
C GLU A 35 -3.59 -2.52 -33.44
N ASP A 36 -3.57 -1.30 -32.91
CA ASP A 36 -3.60 -1.02 -31.47
C ASP A 36 -4.93 -1.45 -30.85
N VAL A 37 -6.05 -1.20 -31.54
CA VAL A 37 -7.39 -1.68 -31.10
C VAL A 37 -7.41 -3.21 -31.02
N LYS A 38 -6.84 -3.91 -32.01
CA LYS A 38 -6.66 -5.38 -31.96
C LYS A 38 -5.81 -5.80 -30.75
N TYR A 39 -4.69 -5.13 -30.50
CA TYR A 39 -3.83 -5.42 -29.35
C TYR A 39 -4.56 -5.19 -28.01
N LEU A 40 -5.26 -4.07 -27.85
CA LEU A 40 -6.04 -3.72 -26.66
C LEU A 40 -7.22 -4.68 -26.44
N HIS A 41 -7.81 -5.23 -27.51
CA HIS A 41 -8.82 -6.31 -27.44
C HIS A 41 -8.22 -7.63 -26.95
N ILE A 42 -7.10 -8.07 -27.55
CA ILE A 42 -6.38 -9.30 -27.17
C ILE A 42 -5.87 -9.24 -25.72
N LYS A 43 -5.46 -8.06 -25.22
CA LYS A 43 -5.12 -7.85 -23.80
C LYS A 43 -6.33 -7.63 -22.88
N GLY A 44 -7.54 -7.62 -23.43
CA GLY A 44 -8.80 -7.41 -22.69
C GLY A 44 -8.94 -6.01 -22.08
N ALA A 45 -8.14 -5.03 -22.50
CA ALA A 45 -8.15 -3.66 -21.98
C ALA A 45 -9.47 -2.93 -22.33
N ILE A 46 -10.02 -3.21 -23.51
CA ILE A 46 -11.35 -2.74 -23.92
C ILE A 46 -12.51 -3.66 -23.51
N SER A 47 -12.25 -4.71 -22.73
CA SER A 47 -13.25 -5.68 -22.27
C SER A 47 -13.63 -5.46 -20.81
N LEU A 48 -14.93 -5.30 -20.54
CA LEU A 48 -15.50 -5.20 -19.20
C LEU A 48 -15.75 -6.59 -18.57
N PRO A 49 -15.72 -6.73 -17.23
CA PRO A 49 -16.10 -7.97 -16.55
C PRO A 49 -17.63 -8.21 -16.59
N PRO A 50 -18.13 -9.40 -16.18
CA PRO A 50 -19.57 -9.67 -16.03
C PRO A 50 -20.28 -8.64 -15.16
N LEU A 51 -21.57 -8.37 -15.43
CA LEU A 51 -22.33 -7.30 -14.77
C LEU A 51 -22.38 -7.43 -13.25
N GLN A 52 -22.49 -8.66 -12.72
CA GLN A 52 -22.46 -8.94 -11.29
C GLN A 52 -21.15 -8.47 -10.64
N LEU A 53 -20.01 -8.69 -11.32
CA LEU A 53 -18.71 -8.21 -10.85
C LEU A 53 -18.56 -6.69 -11.05
N GLN A 54 -19.14 -6.09 -12.12
CA GLN A 54 -19.21 -4.63 -12.24
C GLN A 54 -19.93 -4.02 -11.02
N THR A 55 -21.13 -4.52 -10.69
CA THR A 55 -21.94 -4.05 -9.55
C THR A 55 -21.21 -4.23 -8.20
N ALA A 56 -20.57 -5.38 -7.97
CA ALA A 56 -19.81 -5.64 -6.75
C ALA A 56 -18.54 -4.77 -6.63
N LEU A 57 -17.88 -4.45 -7.74
CA LEU A 57 -16.76 -3.51 -7.78
C LEU A 57 -17.22 -2.06 -7.58
N LEU A 58 -18.37 -1.67 -8.14
CA LEU A 58 -18.93 -0.34 -7.91
C LEU A 58 -19.30 -0.11 -6.45
N GLN A 59 -19.93 -1.10 -5.79
CA GLN A 59 -20.15 -1.08 -4.34
C GLN A 59 -18.83 -0.90 -3.57
N ALA A 60 -17.82 -1.73 -3.87
CA ALA A 60 -16.53 -1.69 -3.19
C ALA A 60 -15.74 -0.39 -3.43
N TYR A 61 -15.90 0.25 -4.59
CA TYR A 61 -15.38 1.59 -4.85
C TYR A 61 -16.07 2.63 -3.96
N VAL A 62 -17.40 2.64 -3.95
CA VAL A 62 -18.22 3.57 -3.17
C VAL A 62 -17.97 3.45 -1.67
N GLU A 63 -17.88 2.23 -1.15
CA GLU A 63 -17.74 1.99 0.28
C GLU A 63 -16.30 2.17 0.81
N TYR A 64 -15.25 1.92 0.02
CA TYR A 64 -13.87 1.86 0.56
C TYR A 64 -12.83 2.70 -0.19
N VAL A 65 -13.12 3.16 -1.42
CA VAL A 65 -12.22 4.06 -2.18
C VAL A 65 -12.68 5.51 -2.10
N HIS A 66 -13.91 5.78 -2.55
CA HIS A 66 -14.43 7.13 -2.74
C HIS A 66 -14.41 8.02 -1.47
N PRO A 67 -14.77 7.54 -0.25
CA PRO A 67 -14.85 8.40 0.93
C PRO A 67 -13.53 9.11 1.25
N TYR A 68 -12.40 8.46 0.97
CA TYR A 68 -11.05 8.94 1.23
C TYR A 68 -10.27 9.29 -0.04
N MET A 69 -10.93 9.26 -1.19
CA MET A 69 -10.43 9.62 -2.52
C MET A 69 -11.62 10.11 -3.39
N PRO A 70 -12.30 11.23 -3.03
CA PRO A 70 -13.60 11.64 -3.58
C PRO A 70 -13.51 12.29 -4.98
N LEU A 71 -13.06 11.51 -5.96
CA LEU A 71 -12.62 11.97 -7.28
C LEU A 71 -13.73 12.22 -8.31
N LEU A 72 -14.93 11.70 -8.08
CA LEU A 72 -16.03 11.71 -9.05
C LEU A 72 -17.18 12.60 -8.57
N ASP A 73 -18.00 13.07 -9.51
CA ASP A 73 -19.42 13.32 -9.22
C ASP A 73 -20.10 11.95 -9.16
N LEU A 74 -20.44 11.50 -7.95
CA LEU A 74 -20.78 10.09 -7.77
C LEU A 74 -22.19 9.75 -8.26
N HIS A 75 -23.11 10.72 -8.17
CA HIS A 75 -24.50 10.54 -8.59
C HIS A 75 -24.64 10.64 -10.11
N GLU A 76 -23.92 11.56 -10.78
CA GLU A 76 -23.85 11.59 -12.24
C GLU A 76 -23.23 10.29 -12.79
N PHE A 77 -22.08 9.87 -12.24
CA PHE A 77 -21.39 8.65 -12.66
C PHE A 77 -22.27 7.39 -12.51
N LEU A 78 -22.91 7.19 -11.34
CA LEU A 78 -23.80 6.05 -11.13
C LEU A 78 -25.09 6.13 -11.95
N SER A 79 -25.56 7.33 -12.29
CA SER A 79 -26.73 7.50 -13.19
C SER A 79 -26.42 7.03 -14.61
N ILE A 80 -25.28 7.46 -15.18
CA ILE A 80 -24.81 7.02 -16.50
C ILE A 80 -24.61 5.51 -16.54
N VAL A 81 -23.91 4.96 -15.54
CA VAL A 81 -23.62 3.51 -15.46
C VAL A 81 -24.90 2.68 -15.26
N ASN A 82 -25.94 3.22 -14.60
CA ASN A 82 -27.24 2.57 -14.47
C ASN A 82 -28.04 2.58 -15.78
N SER A 83 -27.98 3.66 -16.56
CA SER A 83 -28.72 3.78 -17.82
C SER A 83 -28.33 2.70 -18.84
N ARG A 84 -27.05 2.33 -18.93
CA ARG A 84 -26.44 1.37 -19.90
C ARG A 84 -26.57 1.75 -21.38
N GLU A 85 -27.67 2.37 -21.78
CA GLU A 85 -28.06 2.78 -23.14
C GLU A 85 -27.37 4.07 -23.63
N GLY A 86 -26.65 4.78 -22.75
CA GLY A 86 -25.95 6.03 -23.11
C GLY A 86 -26.84 7.28 -23.19
N LEU A 87 -28.17 7.12 -23.12
CA LEU A 87 -29.13 8.23 -23.17
C LEU A 87 -28.95 9.25 -22.03
N CYS A 88 -28.43 8.81 -20.89
CA CYS A 88 -28.12 9.68 -19.74
C CYS A 88 -26.69 10.26 -19.75
N GLY A 89 -25.93 10.07 -20.84
CA GLY A 89 -24.52 10.48 -20.95
C GLY A 89 -23.56 9.29 -21.09
N GLN A 90 -22.25 9.56 -21.13
CA GLN A 90 -21.22 8.54 -21.34
C GLN A 90 -19.97 8.71 -20.46
N VAL A 91 -19.53 7.64 -19.80
CA VAL A 91 -18.27 7.60 -19.03
C VAL A 91 -17.07 7.25 -19.91
N SER A 92 -15.88 7.69 -19.50
CA SER A 92 -14.63 7.21 -20.09
C SER A 92 -14.36 5.76 -19.69
N LEU A 93 -13.97 4.93 -20.66
CA LEU A 93 -13.55 3.54 -20.41
C LEU A 93 -12.32 3.48 -19.51
N PHE A 94 -11.37 4.41 -19.68
CA PHE A 94 -10.17 4.50 -18.85
C PHE A 94 -10.53 4.76 -17.38
N LEU A 95 -11.47 5.68 -17.14
CA LEU A 95 -11.99 5.96 -15.80
C LEU A 95 -12.73 4.77 -15.21
N TYR A 96 -13.56 4.10 -16.00
CA TYR A 96 -14.33 2.95 -15.56
C TYR A 96 -13.44 1.75 -15.20
N GLN A 97 -12.39 1.47 -16.01
CA GLN A 97 -11.36 0.49 -15.66
C GLN A 97 -10.58 0.90 -14.40
N ALA A 98 -10.22 2.18 -14.23
CA ALA A 98 -9.51 2.67 -13.04
C ALA A 98 -10.34 2.58 -11.74
N VAL A 99 -11.65 2.87 -11.82
CA VAL A 99 -12.63 2.70 -10.73
C VAL A 99 -12.73 1.22 -10.33
N MET A 100 -12.93 0.33 -11.31
CA MET A 100 -12.95 -1.12 -11.07
C MET A 100 -11.62 -1.63 -10.51
N PHE A 101 -10.48 -1.16 -11.03
CA PHE A 101 -9.15 -1.48 -10.51
C PHE A 101 -9.03 -1.13 -9.02
N ALA A 102 -9.36 0.10 -8.61
CA ALA A 102 -9.25 0.49 -7.21
C ALA A 102 -10.12 -0.38 -6.29
N ALA A 103 -11.33 -0.73 -6.74
CA ALA A 103 -12.27 -1.60 -6.02
C ALA A 103 -11.82 -3.05 -5.83
N THR A 104 -10.95 -3.60 -6.70
CA THR A 104 -10.47 -5.00 -6.60
C THR A 104 -9.77 -5.32 -5.27
N ALA A 105 -9.33 -4.31 -4.50
CA ALA A 105 -8.82 -4.51 -3.15
C ALA A 105 -9.90 -4.95 -2.15
N PHE A 106 -11.15 -4.49 -2.30
CA PHE A 106 -12.15 -4.49 -1.23
C PHE A 106 -13.40 -5.34 -1.52
N VAL A 107 -13.70 -5.61 -2.80
CA VAL A 107 -14.79 -6.52 -3.24
C VAL A 107 -14.64 -7.92 -2.63
N ASP A 108 -15.72 -8.70 -2.46
CA ASP A 108 -15.61 -10.07 -1.98
C ASP A 108 -14.79 -10.96 -2.93
N MET A 109 -13.96 -11.84 -2.35
CA MET A 109 -13.21 -12.86 -3.09
C MET A 109 -14.16 -13.86 -3.78
N LYS A 110 -15.39 -14.02 -3.28
CA LYS A 110 -16.45 -14.77 -4.00
C LYS A 110 -16.68 -14.18 -5.40
N SER A 111 -16.99 -12.90 -5.51
CA SER A 111 -17.28 -12.24 -6.79
C SER A 111 -16.06 -12.21 -7.72
N LEU A 112 -14.84 -12.15 -7.16
CA LEU A 112 -13.61 -12.30 -7.94
C LEU A 112 -13.46 -13.70 -8.55
N ARG A 113 -13.78 -14.77 -7.79
CA ARG A 113 -13.78 -16.16 -8.29
C ARG A 113 -14.84 -16.38 -9.36
N GLU A 114 -16.05 -15.82 -9.16
CA GLU A 114 -17.13 -15.83 -10.15
C GLU A 114 -16.74 -15.08 -11.44
N GLY A 115 -15.88 -14.06 -11.33
CA GLY A 115 -15.22 -13.40 -12.46
C GLY A 115 -13.97 -14.08 -13.01
N GLY A 116 -13.66 -15.32 -12.59
CA GLY A 116 -12.53 -16.12 -13.10
C GLY A 116 -11.18 -15.93 -12.39
N TYR A 117 -11.11 -15.12 -11.32
CA TYR A 117 -9.85 -14.84 -10.61
C TYR A 117 -9.62 -15.75 -9.39
N SER A 118 -8.55 -16.53 -9.42
CA SER A 118 -8.17 -17.45 -8.34
C SER A 118 -7.74 -16.74 -7.04
N THR A 119 -7.05 -15.60 -7.16
CA THR A 119 -6.57 -14.78 -6.03
C THR A 119 -6.88 -13.30 -6.25
N ARG A 120 -6.93 -12.54 -5.15
CA ARG A 120 -7.13 -11.09 -5.22
C ARG A 120 -5.98 -10.40 -5.96
N LYS A 121 -4.71 -10.75 -5.69
CA LYS A 121 -3.55 -10.19 -6.42
C LYS A 121 -3.66 -10.39 -7.94
N ALA A 122 -4.11 -11.55 -8.41
CA ALA A 122 -4.33 -11.80 -9.84
C ALA A 122 -5.39 -10.86 -10.45
N ALA A 123 -6.51 -10.64 -9.74
CA ALA A 123 -7.51 -9.64 -10.15
C ALA A 123 -6.93 -8.22 -10.16
N ARG A 124 -6.27 -7.80 -9.08
CA ARG A 124 -5.66 -6.46 -8.96
C ARG A 124 -4.67 -6.20 -10.10
N ARG A 125 -3.78 -7.16 -10.40
CA ARG A 125 -2.83 -7.11 -11.52
C ARG A 125 -3.56 -6.98 -12.87
N SER A 126 -4.56 -7.81 -13.13
CA SER A 126 -5.32 -7.81 -14.39
C SER A 126 -6.02 -6.47 -14.63
N PHE A 127 -6.76 -5.93 -13.66
CA PHE A 127 -7.43 -4.63 -13.82
C PHE A 127 -6.44 -3.47 -13.88
N PHE A 128 -5.32 -3.53 -13.15
CA PHE A 128 -4.24 -2.53 -13.30
C PHE A 128 -3.66 -2.54 -14.71
N GLN A 129 -3.31 -3.71 -15.25
CA GLN A 129 -2.75 -3.86 -16.60
C GLN A 129 -3.72 -3.35 -17.67
N LYS A 130 -5.02 -3.67 -17.58
CA LYS A 130 -6.06 -3.11 -18.47
C LYS A 130 -6.10 -1.58 -18.42
N THR A 131 -6.10 -1.01 -17.21
CA THR A 131 -6.12 0.44 -16.99
C THR A 131 -4.85 1.09 -17.55
N ARG A 132 -3.68 0.55 -17.21
CA ARG A 132 -2.37 1.02 -17.68
C ARG A 132 -2.25 0.96 -19.21
N LEU A 133 -2.78 -0.07 -19.87
CA LEU A 133 -2.73 -0.17 -21.33
C LEU A 133 -3.54 0.95 -22.00
N LEU A 134 -4.68 1.36 -21.45
CA LEU A 134 -5.42 2.51 -21.97
C LEU A 134 -4.64 3.84 -21.76
N TYR A 135 -3.84 3.95 -20.70
CA TYR A 135 -2.94 5.10 -20.52
C TYR A 135 -1.73 5.06 -21.47
N ASP A 136 -1.02 3.93 -21.54
CA ASP A 136 0.21 3.75 -22.34
C ASP A 136 -0.07 3.79 -23.87
N PHE A 137 -1.33 3.84 -24.31
CA PHE A 137 -1.80 4.04 -25.70
C PHE A 137 -2.60 5.35 -25.90
N ASP A 138 -2.46 6.35 -25.02
CA ASP A 138 -3.10 7.67 -25.13
C ASP A 138 -4.63 7.65 -25.38
N TYR A 139 -5.35 6.67 -24.79
CA TYR A 139 -6.79 6.48 -25.01
C TYR A 139 -7.63 7.68 -24.54
N GLU A 140 -7.28 8.27 -23.40
CA GLU A 140 -8.01 9.41 -22.85
C GLU A 140 -7.27 10.73 -23.11
N SER A 141 -8.02 11.75 -23.52
CA SER A 141 -7.53 13.11 -23.81
C SER A 141 -8.09 14.16 -22.85
N ASP A 142 -9.16 13.85 -22.11
CA ASP A 142 -9.62 14.70 -21.01
C ASP A 142 -8.65 14.60 -19.82
N ARG A 143 -7.86 15.66 -19.61
CA ARG A 143 -6.87 15.73 -18.54
C ARG A 143 -7.47 15.63 -17.14
N LEU A 144 -8.74 15.99 -16.94
CA LEU A 144 -9.41 15.81 -15.64
C LEU A 144 -9.61 14.31 -15.38
N VAL A 145 -10.05 13.57 -16.40
CA VAL A 145 -10.19 12.12 -16.35
C VAL A 145 -8.84 11.43 -16.20
N LEU A 146 -7.79 11.92 -16.87
CA LEU A 146 -6.43 11.43 -16.64
C LEU A 146 -6.02 11.57 -15.17
N VAL A 147 -6.20 12.75 -14.55
CA VAL A 147 -5.90 12.96 -13.13
C VAL A 147 -6.69 12.00 -12.24
N GLN A 148 -8.01 11.86 -12.46
CA GLN A 148 -8.86 10.95 -11.69
C GLN A 148 -8.35 9.49 -11.77
N SER A 149 -8.15 8.97 -12.99
CA SER A 149 -7.68 7.60 -13.20
C SER A 149 -6.27 7.35 -12.65
N LEU A 150 -5.35 8.30 -12.82
CA LEU A 150 -3.97 8.18 -12.32
C LEU A 150 -3.90 8.17 -10.79
N LEU A 151 -4.73 8.98 -10.11
CA LEU A 151 -4.87 8.95 -8.65
C LEU A 151 -5.40 7.60 -8.16
N LEU A 152 -6.27 6.93 -8.93
CA LEU A 152 -6.71 5.57 -8.65
C LEU A 152 -5.59 4.55 -8.92
N MET A 153 -4.86 4.67 -10.04
CA MET A 153 -3.71 3.80 -10.38
C MET A 153 -2.61 3.82 -9.32
N THR A 154 -2.45 4.91 -8.55
CA THR A 154 -1.49 4.98 -7.43
C THR A 154 -1.77 3.97 -6.29
N TYR A 155 -2.90 3.24 -6.31
CA TYR A 155 -3.12 2.07 -5.44
C TYR A 155 -2.40 0.80 -5.93
N TRP A 156 -1.57 0.86 -6.97
CA TRP A 156 -0.70 -0.23 -7.42
C TRP A 156 0.79 0.03 -7.18
N TYR A 157 1.49 -1.04 -6.81
CA TYR A 157 2.83 -1.39 -7.27
C TYR A 157 2.97 -2.93 -7.17
N GLU A 158 3.81 -3.51 -8.02
CA GLU A 158 4.11 -4.94 -8.10
C GLU A 158 5.38 -5.25 -7.31
N THR A 159 6.49 -4.61 -7.67
CA THR A 159 7.75 -4.62 -6.90
C THR A 159 8.12 -3.21 -6.44
N PRO A 160 9.02 -3.04 -5.45
CA PRO A 160 9.45 -1.74 -4.97
C PRO A 160 10.39 -1.01 -5.95
N ASP A 161 10.98 -1.78 -6.88
CA ASP A 161 11.86 -1.33 -7.96
C ASP A 161 11.09 -1.05 -9.27
N ASP A 162 9.75 -1.09 -9.24
CA ASP A 162 8.88 -0.73 -10.36
C ASP A 162 9.20 0.69 -10.89
N GLN A 163 9.74 0.79 -12.11
CA GLN A 163 9.97 2.09 -12.78
C GLN A 163 8.70 2.98 -12.84
N LYS A 164 7.52 2.35 -12.89
CA LYS A 164 6.20 3.01 -12.79
C LYS A 164 5.51 2.69 -11.46
N ASP A 165 6.19 2.94 -10.34
CA ASP A 165 5.65 2.82 -8.99
C ASP A 165 4.55 3.86 -8.65
N THR A 166 4.02 3.77 -7.42
CA THR A 166 3.05 4.71 -6.84
C THR A 166 3.48 6.19 -6.92
N TRP A 167 4.77 6.51 -6.78
CA TRP A 167 5.31 7.88 -6.79
C TRP A 167 5.57 8.39 -8.22
N HIS A 168 5.81 7.50 -9.19
CA HIS A 168 5.74 7.83 -10.63
C HIS A 168 4.34 8.30 -11.00
N TRP A 169 3.31 7.48 -10.77
CA TRP A 169 1.92 7.83 -11.11
C TRP A 169 1.43 9.09 -10.39
N MET A 170 1.88 9.31 -9.14
CA MET A 170 1.63 10.55 -8.40
C MET A 170 2.27 11.78 -9.07
N GLY A 171 3.48 11.63 -9.64
CA GLY A 171 4.12 12.69 -10.42
C GLY A 171 3.34 13.09 -11.67
N VAL A 172 2.86 12.09 -12.43
CA VAL A 172 2.04 12.33 -13.63
C VAL A 172 0.71 12.99 -13.26
N ALA A 173 0.01 12.48 -12.25
CA ALA A 173 -1.26 13.04 -11.77
C ALA A 173 -1.12 14.50 -11.32
N ILE A 174 -0.07 14.81 -10.53
CA ILE A 174 0.17 16.17 -10.03
C ILE A 174 0.57 17.12 -11.17
N SER A 175 1.39 16.67 -12.13
CA SER A 175 1.76 17.47 -13.31
C SER A 175 0.53 17.86 -14.15
N LEU A 176 -0.35 16.89 -14.43
CA LEU A 176 -1.60 17.14 -15.16
C LEU A 176 -2.57 18.03 -14.35
N ALA A 177 -2.67 17.83 -13.03
CA ALA A 177 -3.49 18.67 -12.16
C ALA A 177 -3.05 20.14 -12.14
N HIS A 178 -1.74 20.40 -12.17
CA HIS A 178 -1.22 21.76 -12.36
C HIS A 178 -1.54 22.30 -13.75
N THR A 179 -1.33 21.48 -14.79
CA THR A 179 -1.56 21.85 -16.21
C THR A 179 -2.99 22.31 -16.51
N ILE A 180 -4.00 21.81 -15.79
CA ILE A 180 -5.41 22.26 -15.93
C ILE A 180 -5.91 23.19 -14.81
N GLY A 181 -5.03 23.66 -13.93
CA GLY A 181 -5.40 24.65 -12.91
C GLY A 181 -6.11 24.12 -11.66
N LEU A 182 -6.09 22.80 -11.37
CA LEU A 182 -6.69 22.26 -10.13
C LEU A 182 -6.03 22.81 -8.85
N HIS A 183 -4.78 23.25 -8.95
CA HIS A 183 -4.02 23.94 -7.91
C HIS A 183 -4.49 25.38 -7.61
N ARG A 184 -5.49 25.89 -8.34
CA ARG A 184 -6.03 27.25 -8.19
C ARG A 184 -7.46 27.24 -7.68
N ASN A 185 -7.79 28.23 -6.86
CA ASN A 185 -9.06 28.39 -6.16
C ASN A 185 -10.23 28.43 -7.15
N PRO A 186 -11.07 27.36 -7.22
CA PRO A 186 -12.06 27.24 -8.27
C PRO A 186 -13.21 28.26 -8.12
N ALA A 187 -13.36 28.89 -6.96
CA ALA A 187 -14.31 29.98 -6.74
C ALA A 187 -13.99 31.25 -7.55
N THR A 188 -12.77 31.38 -8.10
CA THR A 188 -12.40 32.46 -9.02
C THR A 188 -12.85 32.22 -10.47
N THR A 189 -13.38 31.03 -10.77
CA THR A 189 -13.72 30.60 -12.14
C THR A 189 -15.22 30.73 -12.43
N SER A 190 -15.57 30.93 -13.71
CA SER A 190 -16.96 31.02 -14.17
C SER A 190 -17.70 29.68 -14.29
N MET A 191 -17.11 28.56 -13.85
CA MET A 191 -17.71 27.24 -14.02
C MET A 191 -18.82 26.95 -12.99
N PRO A 192 -19.77 26.03 -13.28
CA PRO A 192 -20.83 25.67 -12.35
C PRO A 192 -20.31 25.21 -10.98
N VAL A 193 -20.98 25.60 -9.90
CA VAL A 193 -20.56 25.33 -8.51
C VAL A 193 -20.33 23.84 -8.23
N ARG A 194 -21.12 22.93 -8.81
CA ARG A 194 -20.93 21.47 -8.67
C ARG A 194 -19.56 21.01 -9.25
N LYS A 195 -19.14 21.60 -10.38
CA LYS A 195 -17.81 21.38 -10.97
C LYS A 195 -16.68 22.03 -10.15
N GLN A 196 -16.89 23.23 -9.59
CA GLN A 196 -15.92 23.87 -8.69
C GLN A 196 -15.63 22.99 -7.46
N LYS A 197 -16.68 22.45 -6.84
CA LYS A 197 -16.59 21.51 -5.71
C LYS A 197 -15.82 20.24 -6.11
N LEU A 198 -16.19 19.61 -7.23
CA LEU A 198 -15.47 18.44 -7.76
C LEU A 198 -13.97 18.72 -7.96
N TRP A 199 -13.62 19.85 -8.58
CA TRP A 199 -12.22 20.27 -8.77
C TRP A 199 -11.47 20.41 -7.44
N LYS A 200 -12.11 21.06 -6.45
CA LYS A 200 -11.58 21.19 -5.09
C LYS A 200 -11.34 19.83 -4.42
N ARG A 201 -12.29 18.89 -4.53
CA ARG A 201 -12.16 17.51 -4.02
C ARG A 201 -11.03 16.73 -4.70
N ILE A 202 -10.85 16.87 -6.01
CA ILE A 202 -9.77 16.22 -6.75
C ILE A 202 -8.41 16.80 -6.33
N TRP A 203 -8.27 18.12 -6.19
CA TRP A 203 -7.03 18.73 -5.70
C TRP A 203 -6.64 18.23 -4.31
N TRP A 204 -7.57 18.26 -3.36
CA TRP A 204 -7.30 17.75 -2.01
C TRP A 204 -7.07 16.23 -1.98
N SER A 205 -7.57 15.49 -2.97
CA SER A 205 -7.21 14.08 -3.18
C SER A 205 -5.76 13.90 -3.65
N CYS A 206 -5.27 14.75 -4.56
CA CYS A 206 -3.83 14.82 -4.89
C CYS A 206 -3.00 15.10 -3.64
N PHE A 207 -3.34 16.17 -2.90
CA PHE A 207 -2.61 16.60 -1.70
C PHE A 207 -2.56 15.50 -0.64
N MET A 208 -3.72 14.96 -0.23
CA MET A 208 -3.78 13.89 0.77
C MET A 208 -2.99 12.65 0.33
N ARG A 209 -3.01 12.30 -0.96
CA ARG A 209 -2.29 11.11 -1.44
C ARG A 209 -0.78 11.34 -1.49
N ASP A 210 -0.31 12.50 -1.94
CA ASP A 210 1.10 12.88 -1.92
C ASP A 210 1.68 12.80 -0.49
N ARG A 211 0.96 13.33 0.51
CA ARG A 211 1.41 13.28 1.92
C ARG A 211 1.43 11.86 2.50
N LEU A 212 0.42 11.04 2.20
CA LEU A 212 0.38 9.65 2.66
C LEU A 212 1.41 8.76 1.96
N VAL A 213 1.73 9.03 0.69
CA VAL A 213 2.82 8.37 -0.05
C VAL A 213 4.18 8.79 0.52
N ALA A 214 4.39 10.07 0.82
CA ALA A 214 5.61 10.54 1.46
C ALA A 214 5.83 9.91 2.85
N LEU A 215 4.79 9.84 3.69
CA LEU A 215 4.81 9.19 5.00
C LEU A 215 5.16 7.69 4.92
N GLY A 216 4.64 6.98 3.90
CA GLY A 216 4.83 5.53 3.77
C GLY A 216 6.07 5.08 2.99
N MET A 217 6.46 5.81 1.95
CA MET A 217 7.58 5.45 1.07
C MET A 217 8.85 6.27 1.33
N ARG A 218 8.84 7.16 2.34
CA ARG A 218 9.94 8.10 2.65
C ARG A 218 10.42 8.89 1.41
N ARG A 219 9.55 9.20 0.46
CA ARG A 219 9.90 10.03 -0.70
C ARG A 219 9.44 11.48 -0.49
N PRO A 220 10.17 12.48 -1.02
CA PRO A 220 9.77 13.87 -0.88
C PRO A 220 8.40 14.14 -1.51
N THR A 221 7.61 14.95 -0.82
CA THR A 221 6.31 15.48 -1.27
C THR A 221 6.49 16.33 -2.53
N ARG A 222 5.58 16.19 -3.50
CA ARG A 222 5.66 16.90 -4.78
C ARG A 222 4.94 18.25 -4.80
N ILE A 223 3.90 18.44 -3.98
CA ILE A 223 3.17 19.73 -3.89
C ILE A 223 3.76 20.58 -2.77
N LYS A 224 4.30 21.77 -3.06
CA LYS A 224 4.68 22.72 -2.00
C LYS A 224 3.50 23.59 -1.60
N ASP A 225 3.61 24.22 -0.43
CA ASP A 225 2.63 25.16 0.11
C ASP A 225 2.56 26.47 -0.71
N GLU A 226 3.65 26.86 -1.36
CA GLU A 226 3.73 28.04 -2.25
C GLU A 226 3.08 27.82 -3.63
N ASP A 227 2.81 26.57 -4.02
CA ASP A 227 2.36 26.22 -5.37
C ASP A 227 0.83 26.35 -5.55
N TYR A 228 0.02 26.45 -4.49
CA TYR A 228 -1.45 26.41 -4.58
C TYR A 228 -2.18 27.42 -3.67
N ASP A 229 -3.41 27.77 -4.07
CA ASP A 229 -4.29 28.71 -3.34
C ASP A 229 -5.72 28.15 -3.10
N VAL A 230 -5.91 26.85 -3.33
CA VAL A 230 -7.18 26.14 -3.11
C VAL A 230 -7.59 26.14 -1.63
N PRO A 231 -8.77 26.68 -1.25
CA PRO A 231 -9.24 26.67 0.13
C PRO A 231 -9.41 25.26 0.69
N MET A 232 -9.29 25.11 2.02
CA MET A 232 -9.53 23.85 2.74
C MET A 232 -10.94 23.29 2.45
N LEU A 233 -11.06 21.96 2.44
CA LEU A 233 -12.35 21.27 2.28
C LEU A 233 -13.34 21.60 3.42
N VAL A 234 -14.62 21.63 3.08
CA VAL A 234 -15.76 21.74 3.99
C VAL A 234 -16.82 20.70 3.61
N GLU A 235 -17.75 20.36 4.52
CA GLU A 235 -18.82 19.37 4.27
C GLU A 235 -19.61 19.67 2.98
N SER A 236 -19.91 20.95 2.73
CA SER A 236 -20.65 21.38 1.55
C SER A 236 -19.92 21.20 0.22
N ASP A 237 -18.64 20.80 0.21
CA ASP A 237 -17.93 20.44 -1.04
C ASP A 237 -18.30 19.04 -1.56
N PHE A 238 -19.00 18.23 -0.77
CA PHE A 238 -19.38 16.85 -1.10
C PHE A 238 -20.82 16.78 -1.62
N GLU A 239 -21.13 15.76 -2.42
CA GLU A 239 -22.51 15.36 -2.69
C GLU A 239 -23.08 14.66 -1.44
N ILE A 240 -24.18 15.18 -0.90
CA ILE A 240 -24.93 14.60 0.22
C ILE A 240 -26.39 14.52 -0.22
N GLU A 241 -26.68 13.51 -1.03
CA GLU A 241 -27.98 13.29 -1.67
C GLU A 241 -28.30 11.78 -1.73
N VAL A 242 -29.59 11.43 -1.75
CA VAL A 242 -30.01 10.02 -1.82
C VAL A 242 -29.95 9.55 -3.27
N LEU A 243 -29.37 8.39 -3.53
CA LEU A 243 -29.36 7.78 -4.84
C LEU A 243 -30.79 7.39 -5.26
N ALA A 244 -31.22 7.83 -6.44
CA ALA A 244 -32.58 7.64 -6.94
C ALA A 244 -33.02 6.16 -6.95
N GLU A 245 -34.28 5.91 -6.59
CA GLU A 245 -34.81 4.56 -6.32
C GLU A 245 -34.68 3.59 -7.51
N GLY A 246 -34.74 4.10 -8.75
CA GLY A 246 -34.52 3.32 -9.97
C GLY A 246 -33.06 3.00 -10.31
N ASN A 247 -32.09 3.40 -9.47
CA ASN A 247 -30.67 3.17 -9.71
C ASN A 247 -30.18 1.88 -9.03
N ASN A 248 -29.76 0.94 -9.87
CA ASN A 248 -29.29 -0.40 -9.54
C ASN A 248 -27.79 -0.61 -9.88
N ALA A 249 -27.05 0.46 -10.22
CA ALA A 249 -25.60 0.38 -10.49
C ALA A 249 -24.79 -0.01 -9.23
N VAL A 250 -25.34 0.27 -8.04
CA VAL A 250 -24.91 -0.30 -6.75
C VAL A 250 -26.09 -0.99 -6.06
N PRO A 251 -25.86 -2.14 -5.39
CA PRO A 251 -26.93 -2.96 -4.84
C PRO A 251 -27.54 -2.33 -3.57
N ALA A 252 -28.63 -2.87 -3.06
CA ALA A 252 -29.37 -2.32 -1.92
C ALA A 252 -28.52 -2.28 -0.63
N GLU A 253 -27.64 -3.26 -0.48
CA GLU A 253 -26.66 -3.42 0.59
C GLU A 253 -25.66 -2.26 0.69
N CYS A 254 -25.50 -1.47 -0.38
CA CYS A 254 -24.73 -0.23 -0.36
C CYS A 254 -25.52 0.88 0.35
N VAL A 255 -25.56 0.80 1.69
CA VAL A 255 -26.31 1.74 2.55
C VAL A 255 -25.78 3.17 2.43
N LEU A 256 -24.48 3.36 2.15
CA LEU A 256 -23.85 4.67 1.99
C LEU A 256 -24.54 5.57 0.95
N MET A 257 -25.06 5.01 -0.15
CA MET A 257 -25.76 5.80 -1.17
C MET A 257 -27.20 6.19 -0.77
N ARG A 258 -27.64 5.78 0.43
CA ARG A 258 -29.03 5.88 0.90
C ARG A 258 -29.14 6.49 2.32
N ASP A 259 -28.05 6.49 3.10
CA ASP A 259 -27.95 7.10 4.42
C ASP A 259 -27.21 8.47 4.37
N LEU A 260 -27.97 9.55 4.44
CA LEU A 260 -27.45 10.93 4.44
C LEU A 260 -26.65 11.30 5.71
N ALA A 261 -26.75 10.56 6.81
CA ALA A 261 -25.89 10.76 7.96
C ALA A 261 -24.54 10.08 7.72
N MET A 262 -24.53 8.85 7.19
CA MET A 262 -23.31 8.14 6.81
C MET A 262 -22.48 8.89 5.74
N GLN A 263 -23.14 9.57 4.80
CA GLN A 263 -22.47 10.46 3.83
C GLN A 263 -21.78 11.65 4.52
N ARG A 264 -22.47 12.35 5.43
CA ARG A 264 -21.91 13.46 6.21
C ARG A 264 -20.75 13.02 7.11
N ASP A 265 -20.92 11.92 7.83
CA ASP A 265 -19.88 11.33 8.69
C ASP A 265 -18.55 11.22 7.92
N LEU A 266 -18.62 10.69 6.70
CA LEU A 266 -17.47 10.43 5.85
C LEU A 266 -16.92 11.69 5.18
N ALA A 267 -17.78 12.64 4.77
CA ALA A 267 -17.34 13.96 4.30
C ALA A 267 -16.54 14.68 5.39
N VAL A 268 -17.02 14.69 6.64
CA VAL A 268 -16.35 15.32 7.78
C VAL A 268 -15.04 14.59 8.15
N MET A 269 -15.00 13.25 8.07
CA MET A 269 -13.73 12.50 8.20
C MET A 269 -12.73 12.84 7.09
N CYS A 270 -13.19 13.03 5.85
CA CYS A 270 -12.34 13.40 4.72
C CYS A 270 -11.77 14.83 4.88
N VAL A 271 -12.56 15.78 5.41
CA VAL A 271 -12.08 17.10 5.84
C VAL A 271 -11.04 16.99 6.96
N ALA A 272 -11.29 16.18 8.00
CA ALA A 272 -10.35 15.99 9.11
C ALA A 272 -9.02 15.38 8.63
N LYS A 273 -9.09 14.41 7.70
CA LYS A 273 -7.93 13.81 7.02
C LYS A 273 -7.15 14.83 6.19
N ALA A 274 -7.83 15.70 5.44
CA ALA A 274 -7.17 16.76 4.67
C ALA A 274 -6.37 17.71 5.59
N LYS A 275 -6.94 18.11 6.74
CA LYS A 275 -6.24 18.86 7.79
C LYS A 275 -5.05 18.09 8.36
N LEU A 276 -5.20 16.79 8.66
CA LEU A 276 -4.09 15.95 9.16
C LEU A 276 -2.92 15.88 8.15
N CYS A 277 -3.22 15.87 6.85
CA CYS A 277 -2.18 15.94 5.82
C CYS A 277 -1.42 17.28 5.80
N VAL A 278 -2.00 18.38 6.29
CA VAL A 278 -1.25 19.63 6.53
C VAL A 278 -0.26 19.42 7.69
N CYS A 279 -0.69 18.85 8.82
CA CYS A 279 0.22 18.53 9.94
C CYS A 279 1.34 17.55 9.52
N ILE A 280 1.05 16.55 8.67
CA ILE A 280 2.06 15.68 8.06
C ILE A 280 3.06 16.49 7.22
N SER A 281 2.61 17.53 6.51
CA SER A 281 3.51 18.42 5.75
C SER A 281 4.52 19.12 6.67
N ASN A 282 4.07 19.59 7.83
CA ASN A 282 4.92 20.29 8.79
C ASN A 282 5.88 19.33 9.51
N MET A 283 5.40 18.14 9.90
CA MET A 283 6.22 17.04 10.42
C MET A 283 7.35 16.67 9.45
N LEU A 284 7.03 16.47 8.16
CA LEU A 284 8.02 16.13 7.14
C LEU A 284 9.06 17.24 6.96
N LYS A 285 8.68 18.52 6.97
CA LYS A 285 9.63 19.65 6.89
C LYS A 285 10.53 19.79 8.13
N ALA A 286 9.99 19.53 9.33
CA ALA A 286 10.74 19.67 10.58
C ALA A 286 11.78 18.55 10.75
N GLN A 287 11.36 17.30 10.55
CA GLN A 287 12.17 16.12 10.85
C GLN A 287 12.89 15.50 9.66
N TYR A 288 12.58 15.85 8.41
CA TYR A 288 13.15 15.18 7.24
C TYR A 288 13.69 16.14 6.17
N SER A 289 14.75 15.70 5.50
CA SER A 289 15.41 16.40 4.40
C SER A 289 15.76 15.43 3.28
N VAL A 290 15.79 15.91 2.03
CA VAL A 290 16.33 15.14 0.90
C VAL A 290 17.84 14.95 1.10
N LEU A 291 18.39 13.80 0.71
CA LEU A 291 19.83 13.54 0.79
C LEU A 291 20.63 14.57 -0.02
N ILE A 292 21.47 15.35 0.66
CA ILE A 292 22.48 16.19 -0.01
C ILE A 292 23.66 15.28 -0.38
N ARG A 293 24.13 15.40 -1.63
CA ARG A 293 24.90 14.34 -2.33
C ARG A 293 26.36 14.18 -1.88
N ASP A 294 26.82 15.03 -0.97
CA ASP A 294 28.25 15.30 -0.66
C ASP A 294 29.04 14.13 -0.07
N LYS A 295 28.41 12.97 0.17
CA LYS A 295 29.03 11.78 0.80
C LYS A 295 28.77 10.45 0.10
N VAL A 296 28.00 10.41 -0.99
CA VAL A 296 27.66 9.16 -1.70
C VAL A 296 27.98 9.29 -3.18
N LYS A 297 28.94 8.49 -3.66
CA LYS A 297 29.13 8.27 -5.10
C LYS A 297 27.99 7.37 -5.60
N PRO A 298 27.31 7.70 -6.71
CA PRO A 298 26.35 6.79 -7.32
C PRO A 298 27.10 5.69 -8.07
N ASP A 299 27.28 4.53 -7.46
CA ASP A 299 27.99 3.40 -8.08
C ASP A 299 27.22 2.76 -9.25
N ASN A 300 25.91 3.00 -9.35
CA ASN A 300 25.10 2.69 -10.53
C ASN A 300 23.94 3.70 -10.72
N THR A 301 23.21 3.55 -11.84
CA THR A 301 22.01 4.34 -12.19
C THR A 301 20.69 3.56 -12.06
N VAL A 302 20.74 2.33 -11.54
CA VAL A 302 19.59 1.44 -11.37
C VAL A 302 18.82 1.79 -10.09
N ASN A 303 19.55 2.09 -9.02
CA ASN A 303 18.97 2.27 -7.69
C ASN A 303 18.38 3.69 -7.51
N SER A 304 17.22 3.78 -6.86
CA SER A 304 16.58 5.07 -6.56
C SER A 304 17.33 5.83 -5.47
N THR A 305 17.56 7.13 -5.67
CA THR A 305 18.37 7.98 -4.77
C THR A 305 17.60 9.15 -4.15
N MET A 306 16.34 9.40 -4.55
CA MET A 306 15.55 10.56 -4.10
C MET A 306 14.67 10.22 -2.88
N MET A 307 15.26 10.31 -1.68
CA MET A 307 14.70 9.75 -0.45
C MET A 307 14.84 10.72 0.73
N LEU A 308 13.94 10.61 1.71
CA LEU A 308 13.87 11.45 2.91
C LEU A 308 14.66 10.83 4.05
N PHE A 309 15.66 11.56 4.53
CA PHE A 309 16.51 11.22 5.66
C PHE A 309 16.19 12.12 6.86
N PRO A 310 16.35 11.64 8.10
CA PRO A 310 16.26 12.48 9.29
C PRO A 310 17.14 13.73 9.18
N ASN A 311 16.55 14.89 9.50
CA ASN A 311 17.21 16.19 9.47
C ASN A 311 18.31 16.25 10.55
N LYS A 312 19.55 16.49 10.15
CA LYS A 312 20.74 16.43 11.03
C LYS A 312 21.16 17.78 11.62
N LYS A 313 20.32 18.82 11.52
CA LYS A 313 20.56 20.13 12.16
C LYS A 313 20.29 20.02 13.67
N LEU A 314 21.23 20.51 14.48
CA LEU A 314 21.35 20.12 15.89
C LEU A 314 20.21 20.63 16.80
N ASP A 315 19.53 21.72 16.41
CA ASP A 315 18.54 22.43 17.25
C ASP A 315 17.08 22.26 16.80
N ASN A 316 16.69 21.10 16.24
CA ASN A 316 15.31 20.91 15.75
C ASN A 316 14.23 20.67 16.84
N PHE A 317 14.59 20.78 18.12
CA PHE A 317 13.66 20.51 19.24
C PHE A 317 12.44 21.45 19.27
N GLU A 318 12.62 22.73 18.96
CA GLU A 318 11.53 23.72 18.94
C GLU A 318 10.51 23.42 17.82
N SER A 319 10.98 23.09 16.61
CA SER A 319 10.09 22.74 15.50
C SER A 319 9.38 21.40 15.73
N VAL A 320 10.04 20.45 16.41
CA VAL A 320 9.41 19.18 16.83
C VAL A 320 8.32 19.41 17.88
N THR A 321 8.59 20.25 18.88
CA THR A 321 7.60 20.62 19.91
C THR A 321 6.41 21.37 19.29
N THR A 322 6.67 22.28 18.35
CA THR A 322 5.63 23.00 17.60
C THR A 322 4.71 22.04 16.85
N VAL A 323 5.25 21.05 16.14
CA VAL A 323 4.44 20.07 15.40
C VAL A 323 3.70 19.08 16.31
N ASP A 324 4.25 18.72 17.48
CA ASP A 324 3.54 17.90 18.47
C ASP A 324 2.32 18.67 19.02
N LEU A 325 2.46 19.97 19.27
CA LEU A 325 1.36 20.88 19.65
C LEU A 325 0.33 21.07 18.50
N GLU A 326 0.77 21.23 17.25
CA GLU A 326 -0.15 21.26 16.09
C GLU A 326 -0.98 19.97 15.97
N LEU A 327 -0.34 18.81 16.21
CA LEU A 327 -1.00 17.51 16.18
C LEU A 327 -2.01 17.35 17.32
N MET A 328 -1.67 17.74 18.55
CA MET A 328 -2.60 17.73 19.68
C MET A 328 -3.79 18.67 19.44
N ALA A 329 -3.54 19.91 19.00
CA ALA A 329 -4.60 20.86 18.67
C ALA A 329 -5.50 20.36 17.52
N TRP A 330 -4.93 19.67 16.51
CA TRP A 330 -5.73 19.00 15.47
C TRP A 330 -6.64 17.92 16.08
N ALA A 331 -6.13 17.08 16.98
CA ALA A 331 -6.87 15.98 17.61
C ALA A 331 -8.00 16.48 18.53
N GLU A 332 -7.74 17.54 19.30
CA GLU A 332 -8.73 18.21 20.15
C GLU A 332 -9.83 18.90 19.31
N SER A 333 -9.46 19.46 18.14
CA SER A 333 -10.41 20.10 17.22
C SER A 333 -11.34 19.13 16.47
N LEU A 334 -11.20 17.81 16.67
CA LEU A 334 -11.99 16.82 15.92
C LEU A 334 -13.48 16.87 16.30
N PRO A 335 -14.38 17.01 15.30
CA PRO A 335 -15.82 16.81 15.52
C PRO A 335 -16.10 15.42 16.10
N ALA A 336 -17.15 15.28 16.92
CA ALA A 336 -17.48 14.04 17.63
C ALA A 336 -17.57 12.78 16.74
N VAL A 337 -17.92 12.93 15.46
CA VAL A 337 -17.94 11.83 14.49
C VAL A 337 -16.54 11.31 14.12
N CYS A 338 -15.51 12.16 14.17
CA CYS A 338 -14.12 11.85 13.86
C CYS A 338 -13.30 11.40 15.08
N GLN A 339 -13.76 11.70 16.31
CA GLN A 339 -13.07 11.31 17.54
C GLN A 339 -12.94 9.79 17.66
N TYR A 340 -11.80 9.31 18.19
CA TYR A 340 -11.62 7.87 18.41
C TYR A 340 -12.54 7.40 19.52
N ARG A 341 -13.16 6.24 19.30
CA ARG A 341 -13.71 5.39 20.36
C ARG A 341 -13.55 3.92 19.96
N PRO A 342 -13.47 3.00 20.94
CA PRO A 342 -13.35 1.58 20.66
C PRO A 342 -14.52 1.07 19.81
N LEU A 343 -14.25 0.09 18.95
CA LEU A 343 -15.29 -0.53 18.13
C LEU A 343 -16.18 -1.48 18.95
N THR A 344 -17.46 -1.45 18.62
CA THR A 344 -18.48 -2.38 19.13
C THR A 344 -19.06 -3.20 17.97
N PRO A 345 -19.68 -4.36 18.23
CA PRO A 345 -20.46 -5.09 17.21
C PRO A 345 -21.67 -4.34 16.64
N LEU A 346 -21.99 -3.13 17.12
CA LEU A 346 -23.01 -2.26 16.54
C LEU A 346 -22.44 -1.38 15.41
N ASP A 347 -21.15 -1.06 15.44
CA ASP A 347 -20.49 -0.17 14.47
C ASP A 347 -20.35 -0.77 13.05
N VAL A 348 -20.52 -2.08 12.94
CA VAL A 348 -20.50 -2.85 11.69
C VAL A 348 -21.88 -3.30 11.21
N LYS A 349 -22.95 -2.97 11.95
CA LYS A 349 -24.32 -3.26 11.51
C LYS A 349 -24.77 -2.24 10.46
N ASN A 350 -25.80 -2.62 9.70
CA ASN A 350 -26.50 -1.75 8.76
C ASN A 350 -25.56 -1.03 7.78
N GLY A 351 -24.53 -1.72 7.27
CA GLY A 351 -23.57 -1.18 6.31
C GLY A 351 -22.53 -0.20 6.86
N ARG A 352 -22.56 0.18 8.15
CA ARG A 352 -21.68 1.24 8.70
C ARG A 352 -20.21 0.87 8.87
N SER A 353 -19.81 -0.33 8.47
CA SER A 353 -18.41 -0.83 8.43
C SER A 353 -17.42 0.17 7.80
N THR A 354 -17.81 0.89 6.75
CA THR A 354 -16.99 1.98 6.18
C THR A 354 -16.65 3.05 7.22
N VAL A 355 -17.63 3.55 7.98
CA VAL A 355 -17.43 4.60 9.00
C VAL A 355 -16.49 4.11 10.10
N ALA A 356 -16.61 2.84 10.50
CA ALA A 356 -15.70 2.20 11.44
C ALA A 356 -14.25 2.17 10.90
N VAL A 357 -14.06 1.67 9.67
CA VAL A 357 -12.74 1.57 9.00
C VAL A 357 -12.09 2.94 8.83
N GLN A 358 -12.80 3.93 8.26
CA GLN A 358 -12.23 5.23 7.96
C GLN A 358 -11.87 6.01 9.24
N ARG A 359 -12.70 5.95 10.30
CA ARG A 359 -12.37 6.53 11.61
C ARG A 359 -11.09 5.93 12.19
N HIS A 360 -10.92 4.61 12.11
CA HIS A 360 -9.73 3.96 12.66
C HIS A 360 -8.48 4.31 11.84
N LEU A 361 -8.58 4.30 10.51
CA LEU A 361 -7.48 4.70 9.65
C LEU A 361 -7.03 6.16 9.87
N LEU A 362 -7.97 7.08 10.18
CA LEU A 362 -7.65 8.47 10.52
C LEU A 362 -6.70 8.56 11.73
N HIS A 363 -7.07 7.87 12.81
CA HIS A 363 -6.27 7.86 14.05
C HIS A 363 -4.99 7.05 13.90
N MET A 364 -4.99 5.93 13.16
CA MET A 364 -3.76 5.17 12.88
C MET A 364 -2.73 6.01 12.09
N VAL A 365 -3.18 6.86 11.15
CA VAL A 365 -2.32 7.82 10.45
C VAL A 365 -1.81 8.92 11.41
N TYR A 366 -2.66 9.43 12.30
CA TYR A 366 -2.26 10.40 13.33
C TYR A 366 -1.14 9.88 14.23
N TYR A 367 -1.33 8.71 14.85
CA TYR A 367 -0.29 8.09 15.69
C TYR A 367 0.96 7.70 14.88
N THR A 368 0.83 7.36 13.59
CA THR A 368 1.99 7.14 12.71
C THR A 368 2.75 8.45 12.45
N THR A 369 2.06 9.58 12.40
CA THR A 369 2.66 10.91 12.26
C THR A 369 3.41 11.30 13.53
N ILE A 370 2.85 11.07 14.72
CA ILE A 370 3.57 11.19 16.01
C ILE A 370 4.79 10.25 16.05
N SER A 371 4.64 9.01 15.58
CA SER A 371 5.75 8.04 15.53
C SER A 371 6.88 8.51 14.61
N ALA A 372 6.57 9.13 13.48
CA ALA A 372 7.55 9.73 12.58
C ALA A 372 8.21 10.99 13.18
N LEU A 373 7.42 11.83 13.86
CA LEU A 373 7.89 13.06 14.51
C LEU A 373 8.93 12.80 15.61
N HIS A 374 8.71 11.80 16.47
CA HIS A 374 9.56 11.56 17.64
C HIS A 374 10.68 10.53 17.43
N ARG A 375 10.55 9.62 16.44
CA ARG A 375 11.54 8.54 16.20
C ARG A 375 12.97 9.04 15.95
N PRO A 376 13.23 10.14 15.20
CA PRO A 376 14.59 10.66 15.02
C PRO A 376 15.29 11.12 16.30
N GLN A 377 14.55 11.47 17.36
CA GLN A 377 15.13 12.04 18.57
C GLN A 377 15.91 11.04 19.43
N PHE A 378 15.67 9.73 19.30
CA PHE A 378 16.25 8.71 20.19
C PHE A 378 16.81 7.45 19.52
N LEU A 379 16.64 7.29 18.21
CA LEU A 379 17.32 6.25 17.43
C LEU A 379 18.57 6.85 16.78
N PRO A 380 19.78 6.32 17.04
CA PRO A 380 21.01 6.85 16.47
C PRO A 380 21.01 6.66 14.95
N SER A 381 21.42 7.71 14.22
CA SER A 381 21.64 7.65 12.76
C SER A 381 23.03 7.12 12.36
N SER A 382 23.84 6.71 13.34
CA SER A 382 25.10 5.98 13.21
C SER A 382 25.59 5.60 14.62
N PRO A 383 26.24 4.44 14.84
CA PRO A 383 26.74 4.05 16.18
C PRO A 383 27.86 4.94 16.71
N THR A 384 28.53 5.70 15.84
CA THR A 384 29.68 6.55 16.17
C THR A 384 29.30 8.01 16.46
N GLN A 385 28.01 8.37 16.41
CA GLN A 385 27.55 9.73 16.73
C GLN A 385 26.90 9.79 18.11
N ALA A 386 27.42 10.66 18.97
CA ALA A 386 26.82 10.93 20.28
C ALA A 386 25.39 11.50 20.12
N PRO A 387 24.42 11.10 20.97
CA PRO A 387 23.06 11.61 20.90
C PRO A 387 23.02 13.14 21.09
N THR A 388 22.41 13.85 20.12
CA THR A 388 22.38 15.33 20.11
C THR A 388 21.32 15.90 21.03
N ALA A 389 20.17 15.23 21.19
CA ALA A 389 19.09 15.64 22.09
C ALA A 389 19.40 15.28 23.55
N SER A 390 18.91 16.09 24.50
CA SER A 390 19.08 15.79 25.94
C SER A 390 18.40 14.47 26.33
N ARG A 391 18.90 13.81 27.38
CA ARG A 391 18.36 12.53 27.86
C ARG A 391 16.85 12.58 28.14
N GLN A 392 16.36 13.69 28.67
CA GLN A 392 14.93 13.92 28.94
C GLN A 392 14.09 13.99 27.64
N VAL A 393 14.60 14.67 26.61
CA VAL A 393 13.93 14.77 25.29
C VAL A 393 13.91 13.41 24.58
N GLN A 394 15.00 12.63 24.69
CA GLN A 394 15.05 11.26 24.18
C GLN A 394 14.02 10.37 24.88
N GLU A 395 13.92 10.45 26.21
CA GLU A 395 13.01 9.63 27.02
C GLU A 395 11.54 9.97 26.76
N MET A 396 11.19 11.26 26.72
CA MET A 396 9.85 11.71 26.29
C MET A 396 9.51 11.23 24.88
N SER A 397 10.46 11.31 23.94
CA SER A 397 10.25 10.85 22.56
C SER A 397 10.11 9.33 22.46
N ARG A 398 10.83 8.55 23.29
CA ARG A 398 10.62 7.10 23.44
C ARG A 398 9.21 6.79 23.93
N LEU A 399 8.71 7.53 24.93
CA LEU A 399 7.34 7.37 25.44
C LEU A 399 6.29 7.67 24.36
N ARG A 400 6.37 8.83 23.68
CA ARG A 400 5.49 9.19 22.55
C ARG A 400 5.44 8.10 21.47
N VAL A 401 6.59 7.52 21.09
CA VAL A 401 6.65 6.48 20.06
C VAL A 401 6.14 5.11 20.54
N ARG A 402 6.41 4.73 21.79
CA ARG A 402 5.86 3.51 22.42
C ARG A 402 4.33 3.58 22.51
N ASP A 403 3.80 4.72 22.91
CA ASP A 403 2.36 4.96 23.04
C ASP A 403 1.64 4.93 21.68
N ALA A 404 2.18 5.63 20.69
CA ALA A 404 1.69 5.57 19.32
C ALA A 404 1.64 4.14 18.76
N ALA A 405 2.66 3.32 19.04
CA ALA A 405 2.66 1.91 18.66
C ALA A 405 1.57 1.09 19.38
N MET A 406 1.33 1.33 20.68
CA MET A 406 0.23 0.69 21.40
C MET A 406 -1.15 1.07 20.85
N HIS A 407 -1.39 2.36 20.56
CA HIS A 407 -2.65 2.83 19.97
C HIS A 407 -2.91 2.26 18.58
N ILE A 408 -1.89 2.21 17.69
CA ILE A 408 -2.01 1.58 16.37
C ILE A 408 -2.32 0.08 16.50
N THR A 409 -1.63 -0.64 17.39
CA THR A 409 -1.86 -2.07 17.64
C THR A 409 -3.25 -2.35 18.18
N ARG A 410 -3.76 -1.50 19.08
CA ARG A 410 -5.14 -1.57 19.59
C ARG A 410 -6.15 -1.45 18.45
N MET A 411 -6.07 -0.38 17.66
CA MET A 411 -6.98 -0.12 16.55
C MET A 411 -6.91 -1.23 15.47
N ALA A 412 -5.71 -1.72 15.15
CA ALA A 412 -5.54 -2.85 14.24
C ALA A 412 -6.21 -4.13 14.78
N SER A 413 -6.12 -4.36 16.10
CA SER A 413 -6.77 -5.50 16.76
C SER A 413 -8.30 -5.37 16.78
N GLU A 414 -8.83 -4.18 17.07
CA GLU A 414 -10.28 -3.89 17.07
C GLU A 414 -10.89 -4.07 15.67
N LEU A 415 -10.18 -3.63 14.61
CA LEU A 415 -10.57 -3.89 13.21
C LEU A 415 -10.57 -5.40 12.88
N HIS A 416 -9.51 -6.13 13.24
CA HIS A 416 -9.39 -7.56 12.95
C HIS A 416 -10.42 -8.43 13.70
N GLN A 417 -10.77 -8.07 14.95
CA GLN A 417 -11.83 -8.75 15.70
C GLN A 417 -13.19 -8.67 15.00
N LEU A 418 -13.48 -7.56 14.30
CA LEU A 418 -14.70 -7.37 13.52
C LEU A 418 -14.54 -7.69 12.02
N ARG A 419 -13.43 -8.31 11.61
CA ARG A 419 -13.10 -8.70 10.22
C ARG A 419 -13.08 -7.52 9.23
N LEU A 420 -12.64 -6.35 9.70
CA LEU A 420 -12.56 -5.09 8.95
C LEU A 420 -11.18 -4.81 8.34
N GLU A 421 -10.15 -5.56 8.71
CA GLU A 421 -8.77 -5.39 8.24
C GLU A 421 -8.62 -5.52 6.73
N LYS A 422 -9.44 -6.38 6.10
CA LYS A 422 -9.56 -6.53 4.64
C LYS A 422 -10.03 -5.27 3.90
N TYR A 423 -10.52 -4.27 4.62
CA TYR A 423 -10.97 -2.99 4.08
C TYR A 423 -9.95 -1.86 4.27
N LEU A 424 -8.80 -2.13 4.88
CA LEU A 424 -7.71 -1.16 4.92
C LEU A 424 -7.05 -1.03 3.52
N PRO A 425 -6.84 0.19 3.00
CA PRO A 425 -6.03 0.42 1.80
C PRO A 425 -4.55 0.09 2.06
N THR A 426 -3.67 0.24 1.07
CA THR A 426 -2.21 0.05 1.23
C THR A 426 -1.62 0.86 2.40
N THR A 427 -2.23 2.01 2.75
CA THR A 427 -1.89 2.80 3.95
C THR A 427 -2.00 2.02 5.27
N GLY A 428 -2.77 0.92 5.32
CA GLY A 428 -2.76 -0.03 6.44
C GLY A 428 -1.38 -0.61 6.71
N VAL A 429 -0.62 -0.95 5.66
CA VAL A 429 0.78 -1.40 5.79
C VAL A 429 1.65 -0.25 6.31
N THR A 430 1.48 0.96 5.74
CA THR A 430 2.18 2.19 6.15
C THR A 430 2.02 2.52 7.64
N VAL A 431 0.86 2.29 8.25
CA VAL A 431 0.64 2.58 9.68
C VAL A 431 1.02 1.42 10.60
N ILE A 432 0.82 0.16 10.17
CA ILE A 432 1.10 -1.01 11.02
C ILE A 432 2.59 -1.31 11.10
N LEU A 433 3.34 -1.25 9.99
CA LEU A 433 4.78 -1.58 9.97
C LEU A 433 5.60 -0.72 10.96
N PRO A 434 5.43 0.62 11.04
CA PRO A 434 6.09 1.44 12.06
C PRO A 434 5.85 1.00 13.50
N ALA A 435 4.65 0.50 13.84
CA ALA A 435 4.33 0.00 15.17
C ALA A 435 4.94 -1.38 15.44
N MET A 436 4.93 -2.28 14.44
CA MET A 436 5.59 -3.60 14.55
C MET A 436 7.10 -3.47 14.80
N ILE A 437 7.75 -2.52 14.13
CA ILE A 437 9.18 -2.20 14.35
C ILE A 437 9.44 -1.76 15.79
N ILE A 438 8.56 -0.94 16.39
CA ILE A 438 8.72 -0.50 17.79
C ILE A 438 8.49 -1.65 18.76
N HIS A 439 7.51 -2.52 18.54
CA HIS A 439 7.37 -3.74 19.34
C HIS A 439 8.60 -4.65 19.22
N LEU A 440 9.18 -4.80 18.03
CA LEU A 440 10.40 -5.61 17.85
C LEU A 440 11.60 -5.07 18.64
N LEU A 441 11.75 -3.74 18.75
CA LEU A 441 12.74 -3.13 19.65
C LEU A 441 12.43 -3.41 21.13
N GLU A 442 11.18 -3.21 21.55
CA GLU A 442 10.76 -3.43 22.95
C GLU A 442 10.79 -4.90 23.40
N MET A 443 10.82 -5.86 22.47
CA MET A 443 11.06 -7.28 22.79
C MET A 443 12.47 -7.54 23.35
N LYS A 444 13.41 -6.60 23.27
CA LYS A 444 14.72 -6.64 23.93
C LYS A 444 14.83 -5.79 25.21
N ASN A 445 13.75 -5.13 25.63
CA ASN A 445 13.70 -4.33 26.86
C ASN A 445 14.10 -5.18 28.10
N PRO A 446 14.90 -4.67 29.07
CA PRO A 446 15.31 -5.45 30.25
C PRO A 446 14.12 -5.88 31.15
N VAL A 447 13.01 -5.13 31.15
CA VAL A 447 11.81 -5.44 31.92
C VAL A 447 10.96 -6.51 31.23
N ALA A 448 10.76 -7.65 31.89
CA ALA A 448 10.01 -8.79 31.34
C ALA A 448 8.58 -8.42 30.91
N GLN A 449 7.84 -7.67 31.74
CA GLN A 449 6.48 -7.22 31.43
C GLN A 449 6.41 -6.37 30.15
N SER A 450 7.45 -5.60 29.85
CA SER A 450 7.58 -4.81 28.61
C SER A 450 7.79 -5.72 27.40
N ARG A 451 8.72 -6.69 27.50
CA ARG A 451 8.93 -7.70 26.44
C ARG A 451 7.66 -8.50 26.16
N ASP A 452 6.92 -8.87 27.19
CA ASP A 452 5.66 -9.62 27.05
C ASP A 452 4.57 -8.79 26.39
N ARG A 453 4.45 -7.50 26.75
CA ARG A 453 3.52 -6.56 26.10
C ARG A 453 3.88 -6.37 24.62
N ALA A 454 5.16 -6.14 24.33
CA ALA A 454 5.68 -5.98 22.98
C ALA A 454 5.47 -7.25 22.13
N THR A 455 5.78 -8.43 22.67
CA THR A 455 5.55 -9.73 22.01
C THR A 455 4.09 -9.94 21.67
N ARG A 456 3.15 -9.57 22.56
CA ARG A 456 1.71 -9.62 22.25
C ARG A 456 1.33 -8.61 21.16
N GLY A 457 1.84 -7.37 21.24
CA GLY A 457 1.54 -6.33 20.27
C GLY A 457 2.06 -6.63 18.86
N PHE A 458 3.28 -7.15 18.75
CA PHE A 458 3.85 -7.66 17.51
C PHE A 458 2.97 -8.78 16.91
N LYS A 459 2.62 -9.79 17.70
CA LYS A 459 1.74 -10.91 17.27
C LYS A 459 0.33 -10.43 16.86
N GLN A 460 -0.21 -9.40 17.52
CA GLN A 460 -1.48 -8.78 17.14
C GLN A 460 -1.38 -8.11 15.78
N CYS A 461 -0.40 -7.22 15.58
CA CYS A 461 -0.19 -6.55 14.30
C CYS A 461 0.14 -7.52 13.16
N MET A 462 0.89 -8.60 13.42
CA MET A 462 1.26 -9.59 12.40
C MET A 462 0.02 -10.28 11.81
N ARG A 463 -0.99 -10.63 12.63
CA ARG A 463 -2.27 -11.19 12.13
C ARG A 463 -2.98 -10.27 11.13
N VAL A 464 -2.83 -8.96 11.33
CA VAL A 464 -3.40 -7.93 10.44
C VAL A 464 -2.53 -7.79 9.19
N MET A 465 -1.21 -7.80 9.32
CA MET A 465 -0.27 -7.77 8.20
C MET A 465 -0.48 -8.97 7.26
N GLU A 466 -0.64 -10.18 7.81
CA GLU A 466 -0.97 -11.41 7.04
C GLU A 466 -2.25 -11.24 6.19
N LYS A 467 -3.26 -10.52 6.69
CA LYS A 467 -4.48 -10.24 5.91
C LYS A 467 -4.25 -9.20 4.83
N LEU A 468 -3.29 -8.28 5.03
CA LEU A 468 -2.85 -7.35 3.99
C LEU A 468 -1.94 -8.02 2.95
N ARG A 469 -1.20 -9.09 3.30
CA ARG A 469 -0.44 -9.93 2.35
C ARG A 469 -1.33 -10.59 1.31
N GLU A 470 -2.61 -10.86 1.59
CA GLU A 470 -3.55 -11.34 0.57
C GLU A 470 -3.88 -10.29 -0.51
N ILE A 471 -3.58 -9.01 -0.27
CA ILE A 471 -4.06 -7.86 -1.06
C ILE A 471 -2.91 -7.06 -1.70
N TYR A 472 -1.80 -6.86 -0.98
CA TYR A 472 -0.73 -5.91 -1.34
C TYR A 472 0.65 -6.56 -1.25
N ALA A 473 1.46 -6.45 -2.31
CA ALA A 473 2.87 -6.87 -2.30
C ALA A 473 3.67 -6.14 -1.20
N ALA A 474 3.32 -4.88 -0.94
CA ALA A 474 3.78 -4.08 0.20
C ALA A 474 3.86 -4.85 1.53
N ALA A 475 2.86 -5.68 1.82
CA ALA A 475 2.78 -6.44 3.07
C ALA A 475 3.67 -7.69 3.07
N ASP A 476 3.95 -8.30 1.90
CA ASP A 476 4.89 -9.42 1.81
C ASP A 476 6.31 -8.94 2.11
N TYR A 477 6.73 -7.84 1.49
CA TYR A 477 8.01 -7.19 1.73
C TYR A 477 8.16 -6.76 3.19
N ALA A 478 7.12 -6.11 3.75
CA ALA A 478 7.09 -5.72 5.16
C ALA A 478 7.21 -6.94 6.11
N THR A 479 6.63 -8.08 5.74
CA THR A 479 6.64 -9.29 6.58
C THR A 479 7.98 -10.02 6.49
N GLY A 480 8.51 -10.26 5.30
CA GLY A 480 9.82 -10.92 5.11
C GLY A 480 10.96 -10.13 5.76
N PHE A 481 10.90 -8.79 5.70
CA PHE A 481 11.81 -7.91 6.44
C PHE A 481 11.74 -8.14 7.96
N LEU A 482 10.53 -8.23 8.53
CA LEU A 482 10.34 -8.44 9.97
C LEU A 482 10.71 -9.88 10.41
N GLU A 483 10.49 -10.88 9.56
CA GLU A 483 10.93 -12.26 9.77
C GLU A 483 12.46 -12.37 9.79
N ALA A 484 13.14 -11.72 8.85
CA ALA A 484 14.61 -11.62 8.84
C ALA A 484 15.15 -10.88 10.08
N ALA A 485 14.50 -9.79 10.49
CA ALA A 485 14.88 -9.04 11.68
C ALA A 485 14.68 -9.82 12.99
N LEU A 486 13.61 -10.60 13.12
CA LEU A 486 13.40 -11.54 14.24
C LEU A 486 14.50 -12.60 14.31
N SER A 487 14.85 -13.18 13.16
CA SER A 487 15.91 -14.19 13.02
C SER A 487 17.27 -13.64 13.47
N LYS A 488 17.71 -12.52 12.88
CA LYS A 488 18.97 -11.85 13.27
C LYS A 488 18.96 -11.39 14.74
N ALA A 489 17.79 -10.99 15.26
CA ALA A 489 17.63 -10.62 16.65
C ALA A 489 17.67 -11.81 17.63
N SER A 490 17.63 -13.06 17.15
CA SER A 490 17.52 -14.31 17.94
C SER A 490 16.29 -14.36 18.85
N ILE A 491 15.16 -13.83 18.38
CA ILE A 491 13.91 -13.73 19.13
C ILE A 491 12.96 -14.87 18.71
N ASP A 492 12.84 -15.91 19.53
CA ASP A 492 11.79 -16.91 19.34
C ASP A 492 10.41 -16.37 19.79
N LEU A 493 9.44 -16.46 18.89
CA LEU A 493 8.04 -16.12 19.16
C LEU A 493 7.26 -17.27 19.82
N GLN A 494 7.75 -18.52 19.83
CA GLN A 494 7.01 -19.69 20.31
C GLN A 494 7.21 -20.01 21.81
N ALA A 495 8.34 -19.62 22.41
CA ALA A 495 8.70 -19.86 23.82
C ALA A 495 7.61 -19.53 24.85
N GLY A 496 6.70 -18.60 24.54
CA GLY A 496 5.56 -18.24 25.39
C GLY A 496 4.44 -19.30 25.52
N ASN A 497 4.51 -20.43 24.80
CA ASN A 497 3.54 -21.54 24.91
C ASN A 497 4.04 -22.73 25.75
N ALA A 498 5.22 -22.65 26.37
CA ALA A 498 5.76 -23.72 27.21
C ALA A 498 5.03 -23.79 28.57
N SER A 499 4.07 -24.71 28.69
CA SER A 499 3.46 -25.07 29.98
C SER A 499 4.51 -25.64 30.93
N GLN A 500 4.72 -25.00 32.08
CA GLN A 500 5.76 -25.38 33.05
C GLN A 500 5.51 -26.79 33.62
N PRO A 501 6.53 -27.65 33.71
CA PRO A 501 6.42 -28.91 34.45
C PRO A 501 6.38 -28.63 35.96
N ILE A 502 5.24 -28.89 36.59
CA ILE A 502 5.08 -28.71 38.05
C ILE A 502 5.97 -29.73 38.78
N THR A 503 6.99 -29.24 39.48
CA THR A 503 7.88 -30.08 40.28
C THR A 503 7.21 -30.42 41.62
N GLN A 504 6.47 -31.52 41.68
CA GLN A 504 5.94 -32.03 42.95
C GLN A 504 6.99 -32.89 43.68
N GLN A 505 7.45 -32.40 44.84
CA GLN A 505 8.09 -33.25 45.85
C GLN A 505 7.18 -33.39 47.07
N ASN A 506 7.11 -34.60 47.61
CA ASN A 506 6.63 -34.95 48.95
C ASN A 506 5.22 -34.49 49.36
N LEU A 507 4.22 -35.33 49.06
CA LEU A 507 3.19 -35.71 50.05
C LEU A 507 3.04 -37.24 50.07
N LYS A 508 2.74 -37.81 51.24
CA LYS A 508 2.51 -39.24 51.49
C LYS A 508 1.07 -39.46 51.99
N PHE A 509 0.70 -40.73 52.16
CA PHE A 509 -0.63 -41.26 52.55
C PHE A 509 -1.67 -41.23 51.41
N ALA A 510 -2.50 -42.26 51.19
CA ALA A 510 -2.45 -43.66 51.62
C ALA A 510 -3.30 -44.55 50.68
N ASP A 511 -3.00 -45.85 50.62
CA ASP A 511 -3.76 -46.90 49.92
C ASP A 511 -5.10 -47.21 50.66
N PRO A 512 -6.15 -47.81 50.02
CA PRO A 512 -6.07 -49.23 49.64
C PRO A 512 -6.85 -49.70 48.38
N THR A 513 -6.15 -50.46 47.52
CA THR A 513 -6.58 -51.73 46.88
C THR A 513 -7.94 -51.88 46.18
N PHE A 514 -7.93 -52.36 44.93
CA PHE A 514 -8.16 -53.80 44.63
C PHE A 514 -7.81 -54.17 43.19
N THR A 515 -7.36 -55.41 42.96
CA THR A 515 -7.12 -55.99 41.61
C THR A 515 -7.68 -57.41 41.53
N ALA A 516 -8.17 -57.81 40.35
CA ALA A 516 -8.62 -59.17 40.04
C ALA A 516 -8.16 -59.56 38.62
N GLN A 517 -8.07 -60.86 38.35
CA GLN A 517 -7.33 -61.43 37.20
C GLN A 517 -8.23 -62.06 36.12
N THR A 518 -7.67 -62.16 34.90
CA THR A 518 -8.11 -62.89 33.68
C THR A 518 -8.04 -64.44 33.81
N PRO A 519 -8.36 -65.30 32.79
CA PRO A 519 -8.80 -65.08 31.38
C PRO A 519 -10.12 -65.80 30.88
N PRO A 520 -10.17 -66.86 30.01
CA PRO A 520 -10.93 -66.88 28.70
C PRO A 520 -11.95 -68.08 28.58
N PRO A 521 -12.41 -68.66 27.42
CA PRO A 521 -12.16 -68.42 25.96
C PRO A 521 -13.36 -68.62 24.96
N ASP A 522 -13.04 -68.72 23.65
CA ASP A 522 -13.65 -69.48 22.52
C ASP A 522 -15.12 -69.29 22.02
N ASN A 523 -15.29 -68.73 20.79
CA ASN A 523 -15.46 -69.49 19.52
C ASN A 523 -15.71 -68.60 18.26
N ALA A 524 -15.51 -69.17 17.06
CA ALA A 524 -15.78 -68.60 15.71
C ALA A 524 -16.65 -69.62 14.88
N PRO A 525 -16.84 -69.61 13.52
CA PRO A 525 -16.01 -69.08 12.41
C PRO A 525 -16.76 -68.48 11.17
N TYR A 526 -16.03 -68.31 10.04
CA TYR A 526 -16.44 -67.89 8.67
C TYR A 526 -16.90 -66.43 8.49
N MET A 527 -16.63 -65.67 7.42
CA MET A 527 -15.70 -65.59 6.26
C MET A 527 -16.31 -64.47 5.35
N THR A 528 -15.65 -63.82 4.38
CA THR A 528 -14.37 -64.05 3.68
C THR A 528 -13.75 -62.72 3.22
N SER A 529 -12.41 -62.67 3.18
CA SER A 529 -11.47 -62.05 2.19
C SER A 529 -11.90 -60.86 1.27
N SER A 530 -11.01 -59.96 0.84
CA SER A 530 -9.54 -59.98 0.78
C SER A 530 -9.00 -58.52 0.86
N GLU A 531 -7.91 -58.17 1.56
CA GLU A 531 -6.48 -58.38 1.22
C GLU A 531 -5.99 -57.60 -0.03
N ALA A 532 -4.77 -57.04 -0.10
CA ALA A 532 -3.64 -57.07 0.85
C ALA A 532 -2.55 -55.99 0.57
N LEU A 533 -1.78 -55.64 1.63
CA LEU A 533 -0.31 -55.45 1.75
C LEU A 533 0.54 -54.83 0.59
N PHE A 534 1.64 -54.07 0.82
CA PHE A 534 2.31 -53.61 2.06
C PHE A 534 3.24 -52.38 1.85
N ASN A 535 3.81 -51.88 2.95
CA ASN A 535 4.94 -50.93 2.97
C ASN A 535 6.26 -51.55 2.45
N GLN A 536 7.15 -50.72 1.87
CA GLN A 536 8.55 -50.63 2.33
C GLN A 536 9.35 -49.43 1.74
N LYS A 537 10.25 -48.89 2.58
CA LYS A 537 11.53 -48.21 2.23
C LYS A 537 12.66 -49.22 2.56
N PRO A 538 13.96 -49.03 2.20
CA PRO A 538 14.61 -47.86 1.58
C PRO A 538 15.51 -48.19 0.36
N GLY A 539 16.26 -47.20 -0.16
CA GLY A 539 17.42 -47.44 -1.01
C GLY A 539 17.95 -46.19 -1.73
N MET A 540 19.25 -45.90 -1.61
CA MET A 540 19.97 -45.00 -2.52
C MET A 540 20.86 -45.84 -3.43
N GLN A 541 20.83 -45.59 -4.74
CA GLN A 541 21.99 -45.81 -5.62
C GLN A 541 21.83 -45.02 -6.93
N GLN A 542 22.96 -44.59 -7.49
CA GLN A 542 23.05 -43.87 -8.76
C GLN A 542 23.22 -44.86 -9.91
N GLN A 543 22.68 -44.58 -11.09
CA GLN A 543 23.36 -44.89 -12.35
C GLN A 543 22.86 -44.06 -13.53
N GLN A 544 23.66 -44.01 -14.59
CA GLN A 544 23.51 -43.16 -15.77
C GLN A 544 22.79 -43.91 -16.89
N GLN A 545 22.10 -43.16 -17.78
CA GLN A 545 22.16 -43.33 -19.25
C GLN A 545 21.47 -42.14 -19.93
N GLN A 546 22.21 -41.34 -20.70
CA GLN A 546 22.36 -41.46 -22.17
C GLN A 546 21.06 -41.17 -22.95
N GLN A 547 20.92 -39.93 -23.42
CA GLN A 547 20.01 -39.58 -24.52
C GLN A 547 20.70 -39.84 -25.87
N ALA A 548 19.96 -40.36 -26.84
CA ALA A 548 20.39 -40.50 -28.22
C ALA A 548 19.37 -39.84 -29.18
N GLN A 549 19.90 -38.99 -30.06
CA GLN A 549 19.22 -38.07 -30.96
C GLN A 549 18.28 -38.74 -31.99
N SER A 550 17.25 -38.01 -32.44
CA SER A 550 16.79 -37.84 -33.86
C SER A 550 15.31 -37.44 -33.92
N GLN A 551 14.79 -36.63 -34.85
CA GLN A 551 15.37 -35.83 -35.96
C GLN A 551 14.29 -34.84 -36.46
N THR A 552 14.63 -33.62 -36.91
CA THR A 552 13.80 -32.88 -37.90
C THR A 552 14.57 -31.79 -38.67
N ILE A 553 15.10 -32.20 -39.82
CA ILE A 553 15.36 -31.49 -41.11
C ILE A 553 15.22 -29.94 -41.13
N ASN A 554 16.30 -29.27 -41.58
CA ASN A 554 16.31 -27.88 -42.08
C ASN A 554 16.19 -27.82 -43.62
N ALA A 555 15.60 -26.75 -44.18
CA ALA A 555 15.94 -26.25 -45.53
C ALA A 555 15.49 -24.79 -45.77
N ALA A 556 16.40 -24.00 -46.35
CA ALA A 556 16.33 -22.75 -47.14
C ALA A 556 15.00 -21.94 -47.20
N ALA A 557 14.97 -20.61 -47.00
CA ALA A 557 15.83 -19.50 -47.47
C ALA A 557 15.70 -19.16 -48.97
N LEU A 558 15.38 -17.90 -49.25
CA LEU A 558 15.56 -17.23 -50.54
C LEU A 558 15.74 -15.73 -50.30
N ASP A 559 16.79 -15.15 -50.88
CA ASP A 559 17.18 -13.74 -50.79
C ASP A 559 17.06 -13.11 -52.19
N LEU A 560 16.73 -11.82 -52.27
CA LEU A 560 16.91 -11.00 -53.48
C LEU A 560 16.75 -9.51 -53.19
N SER A 561 17.66 -8.72 -53.74
CA SER A 561 17.82 -7.27 -53.53
C SER A 561 17.64 -6.47 -54.84
N LEU A 562 17.33 -5.16 -54.76
CA LEU A 562 18.12 -4.06 -55.38
C LEU A 562 17.38 -2.70 -55.55
N ALA A 563 18.19 -1.63 -55.47
CA ALA A 563 18.07 -0.30 -56.12
C ALA A 563 16.93 0.68 -55.71
N GLY A 564 17.21 2.01 -55.77
CA GLY A 564 16.20 3.05 -55.50
C GLY A 564 16.64 4.50 -55.17
N THR A 565 17.94 4.80 -55.19
CA THR A 565 18.60 6.15 -55.21
C THR A 565 17.73 7.45 -55.23
N ALA A 566 17.92 8.34 -54.24
CA ALA A 566 17.87 9.81 -54.40
C ALA A 566 18.50 10.57 -53.21
N SER A 567 19.33 11.59 -53.46
CA SER A 567 19.84 12.56 -52.48
C SER A 567 20.18 13.91 -53.19
N PRO A 568 20.61 14.98 -52.49
CA PRO A 568 19.94 16.29 -52.39
C PRO A 568 20.45 17.30 -53.46
N PRO A 569 20.22 18.64 -53.34
CA PRO A 569 21.14 19.49 -52.54
C PRO A 569 20.42 20.73 -51.89
N PRO A 570 20.98 21.96 -51.72
CA PRO A 570 21.19 22.50 -50.36
C PRO A 570 20.77 23.97 -50.13
N THR A 571 21.08 24.53 -48.96
CA THR A 571 21.54 25.93 -48.83
C THR A 571 22.39 26.11 -47.56
N ASP A 572 23.08 27.23 -47.41
CA ASP A 572 24.40 27.31 -46.75
C ASP A 572 24.58 28.62 -45.94
N ARG A 573 25.62 28.68 -45.07
CA ARG A 573 26.14 29.88 -44.34
C ARG A 573 25.25 30.52 -43.27
N ASP A 574 25.73 31.22 -42.23
CA ASP A 574 27.05 31.53 -41.59
C ASP A 574 26.67 32.15 -40.19
N LEU A 575 27.44 32.39 -39.12
CA LEU A 575 28.83 32.24 -38.61
C LEU A 575 28.75 32.51 -37.05
N ASP A 576 29.71 32.43 -36.12
CA ASP A 576 31.16 32.15 -36.00
C ASP A 576 31.49 31.70 -34.53
N SER A 577 32.77 31.48 -34.19
CA SER A 577 33.44 31.73 -32.90
C SER A 577 33.60 30.60 -31.86
N ALA A 578 34.61 29.77 -32.14
CA ALA A 578 35.81 29.58 -31.29
C ALA A 578 35.83 28.66 -30.04
N THR A 579 36.97 27.94 -29.93
CA THR A 579 37.50 27.10 -28.82
C THR A 579 36.72 25.80 -28.49
N GLY A 580 37.35 24.63 -28.30
CA GLY A 580 38.75 24.24 -28.48
C GLY A 580 39.27 23.31 -27.38
N GLY A 581 39.06 21.99 -27.48
CA GLY A 581 39.29 21.07 -26.35
C GLY A 581 39.42 19.57 -26.69
N VAL A 582 40.41 19.24 -27.53
CA VAL A 582 41.03 17.92 -27.83
C VAL A 582 40.42 16.65 -27.17
N THR A 583 39.91 15.73 -28.01
CA THR A 583 39.67 14.31 -27.65
C THR A 583 40.68 13.38 -28.31
N PRO A 584 41.29 12.40 -27.60
CA PRO A 584 42.14 11.38 -28.21
C PRO A 584 41.32 10.14 -28.62
N SER A 585 41.41 9.75 -29.90
CA SER A 585 40.92 8.45 -30.39
C SER A 585 42.05 7.42 -30.40
N ALA A 586 41.75 6.19 -29.97
CA ALA A 586 42.60 5.03 -30.24
C ALA A 586 41.74 3.76 -30.35
N SER A 587 41.90 3.02 -31.45
CA SER A 587 41.23 1.74 -31.71
C SER A 587 42.27 0.62 -31.83
N GLY A 588 41.93 -0.60 -31.41
CA GLY A 588 42.68 -1.80 -31.77
C GLY A 588 42.99 -2.75 -30.61
N GLY A 589 42.65 -4.03 -30.80
CA GLY A 589 42.84 -5.12 -29.83
C GLY A 589 41.67 -6.11 -29.95
N SER A 590 41.95 -7.37 -30.26
CA SER A 590 40.94 -8.37 -30.63
C SER A 590 41.29 -9.76 -30.06
N GLU A 591 40.32 -10.67 -30.14
CA GLU A 591 40.40 -12.13 -29.92
C GLU A 591 40.45 -12.63 -28.46
N GLY A 592 39.69 -13.71 -28.20
CA GLY A 592 39.51 -14.33 -26.87
C GLY A 592 38.13 -15.00 -26.72
N ASP A 593 38.05 -16.30 -27.07
CA ASP A 593 36.82 -17.12 -27.10
C ASP A 593 35.98 -17.15 -25.80
N GLY A 594 34.68 -17.42 -25.95
CA GLY A 594 33.78 -17.71 -24.82
C GLY A 594 32.29 -17.74 -25.15
N ALA A 595 31.83 -18.74 -25.90
CA ALA A 595 30.41 -18.89 -26.27
C ALA A 595 29.79 -20.20 -25.76
N GLU A 596 28.96 -20.13 -24.72
CA GLU A 596 27.90 -21.09 -24.32
C GLU A 596 27.22 -20.58 -23.02
N PRO A 597 26.01 -21.02 -22.65
CA PRO A 597 24.82 -21.28 -23.49
C PRO A 597 23.62 -20.38 -23.06
N LEU A 598 22.49 -20.48 -23.79
CA LEU A 598 21.20 -19.94 -23.30
C LEU A 598 20.59 -20.92 -22.30
N ASP A 599 20.81 -20.70 -21.01
CA ASP A 599 20.20 -21.49 -19.94
C ASP A 599 18.73 -21.11 -19.72
N MET A 600 17.89 -22.11 -19.47
CA MET A 600 16.42 -22.01 -19.39
C MET A 600 15.86 -22.27 -17.98
N ASP A 601 16.72 -22.46 -16.98
CA ASP A 601 16.33 -22.65 -15.57
C ASP A 601 15.98 -21.33 -14.86
N PHE A 602 15.03 -20.56 -15.42
CA PHE A 602 14.48 -19.34 -14.81
C PHE A 602 13.43 -19.62 -13.71
N LEU A 603 13.60 -20.74 -12.99
CA LEU A 603 12.83 -21.15 -11.81
C LEU A 603 13.80 -21.74 -10.78
N HIS A 604 13.80 -21.19 -9.55
CA HIS A 604 14.67 -21.55 -8.41
C HIS A 604 16.09 -20.96 -8.34
N ALA A 605 16.29 -19.72 -8.82
CA ALA A 605 17.33 -18.85 -8.25
C ALA A 605 16.79 -18.10 -7.02
N GLN A 606 17.12 -18.56 -5.81
CA GLN A 606 16.95 -17.75 -4.59
C GLN A 606 18.10 -16.75 -4.46
N GLY A 607 18.08 -15.70 -5.30
CA GLY A 607 18.99 -14.58 -5.15
C GLY A 607 18.74 -13.85 -3.83
N GLU A 608 19.81 -13.43 -3.15
CA GLU A 608 19.70 -12.61 -1.94
C GLU A 608 18.99 -11.29 -2.28
N ILE A 609 17.94 -10.97 -1.53
CA ILE A 609 17.11 -9.79 -1.78
C ILE A 609 17.89 -8.54 -1.34
N ASP A 610 18.20 -7.64 -2.28
CA ASP A 610 18.79 -6.34 -1.96
C ASP A 610 17.73 -5.41 -1.34
N TRP A 611 17.55 -5.55 -0.02
CA TRP A 611 16.65 -4.71 0.76
C TRP A 611 17.04 -3.23 0.77
N ASN A 612 18.23 -2.84 0.27
CA ASN A 612 18.66 -1.44 0.28
C ASN A 612 17.92 -0.60 -0.78
N ALA A 613 17.73 -1.17 -1.99
CA ALA A 613 16.84 -0.59 -3.00
C ALA A 613 15.39 -0.49 -2.50
N MET A 614 14.97 -1.50 -1.73
CA MET A 614 13.61 -1.66 -1.21
C MET A 614 13.25 -0.70 -0.07
N ALA A 615 14.18 -0.47 0.88
CA ALA A 615 13.99 0.38 2.05
C ALA A 615 14.40 1.83 1.81
N GLY A 616 15.10 2.10 0.70
CA GLY A 616 15.57 3.43 0.33
C GLY A 616 16.71 3.96 1.20
N THR A 617 17.57 3.07 1.68
CA THR A 617 18.71 3.35 2.56
C THR A 617 19.66 2.16 2.50
N GLU A 618 20.93 2.35 2.86
CA GLU A 618 21.64 1.32 3.64
C GLU A 618 20.82 1.07 4.91
N PHE A 619 19.90 0.10 4.89
CA PHE A 619 19.17 -0.28 6.11
C PHE A 619 20.07 -1.21 6.92
N ASP A 620 21.10 -0.61 7.52
CA ASP A 620 22.03 -1.30 8.40
C ASP A 620 21.27 -1.81 9.64
N MET A 621 20.90 -3.09 9.57
CA MET A 621 20.18 -3.78 10.62
C MET A 621 21.04 -3.92 11.89
N ASP A 622 22.38 -3.87 11.79
CA ASP A 622 23.24 -3.87 12.97
C ASP A 622 23.26 -2.48 13.63
N GLN A 623 23.31 -1.38 12.86
CA GLN A 623 23.10 -0.03 13.38
C GLN A 623 21.72 0.15 14.03
N TRP A 624 20.68 -0.53 13.53
CA TRP A 624 19.34 -0.52 14.14
C TRP A 624 19.18 -1.47 15.34
N LEU A 625 20.03 -2.50 15.47
CA LEU A 625 20.05 -3.44 16.60
C LEU A 625 21.13 -3.12 17.65
N GLN A 626 22.02 -2.15 17.39
CA GLN A 626 23.03 -1.68 18.32
C GLN A 626 22.42 -0.75 19.36
N PHE A 627 22.28 -1.27 20.57
CA PHE A 627 21.79 -0.54 21.73
C PHE A 627 22.83 0.48 22.22
N PRO A 628 22.46 1.77 22.39
CA PRO A 628 23.05 2.56 23.47
C PRO A 628 22.75 1.82 24.78
N PRO A 629 23.75 1.49 25.62
CA PRO A 629 23.53 0.68 26.81
C PRO A 629 22.64 1.42 27.81
N GLU A 630 21.52 0.80 28.19
CA GLU A 630 20.66 1.34 29.26
C GLU A 630 21.37 1.20 30.61
N GLY A 631 21.83 2.32 31.18
CA GLY A 631 22.13 2.44 32.60
C GLY A 631 23.48 1.91 33.11
N VAL A 632 24.46 1.60 32.25
CA VAL A 632 25.80 1.16 32.69
C VAL A 632 26.76 2.33 32.91
N ASN A 633 26.39 3.22 33.84
CA ASN A 633 27.31 3.97 34.72
C ASN A 633 26.49 4.81 35.72
N ASN A 634 26.29 4.27 36.93
CA ASN A 634 25.67 4.99 38.05
C ASN A 634 26.71 5.87 38.77
N GLN A 635 27.19 6.93 38.11
CA GLN A 635 27.98 8.00 38.73
C GLN A 635 27.61 9.36 38.13
N ASP A 636 26.60 10.00 38.74
CA ASP A 636 26.52 11.47 38.95
C ASP A 636 25.26 11.79 39.77
N GLU A 637 25.34 11.62 41.09
CA GLU A 637 24.35 12.19 42.02
C GLU A 637 24.63 13.68 42.22
N GLY A 638 23.93 14.57 41.51
CA GLY A 638 24.09 16.00 41.82
C GLY A 638 23.66 17.05 40.79
N LEU A 639 22.58 16.87 40.02
CA LEU A 639 22.05 17.95 39.16
C LEU A 639 20.50 17.90 39.00
N MET A 640 19.80 17.75 40.13
CA MET A 640 18.33 17.75 40.22
C MET A 640 17.76 19.02 40.89
N ALA A 641 18.34 20.18 40.57
CA ALA A 641 17.84 21.50 40.94
C ALA A 641 18.13 22.51 39.82
N ASN A 642 17.25 23.50 39.67
CA ASN A 642 17.28 24.59 38.66
C ASN A 642 17.09 24.15 37.19
N VAL A 643 15.90 24.42 36.63
CA VAL A 643 15.64 24.90 35.24
C VAL A 643 14.13 24.99 34.98
N PHE A 644 13.30 24.18 35.66
CA PHE A 644 11.84 24.30 35.63
C PHE A 644 11.28 24.67 37.02
N GLY A 645 10.44 25.70 37.08
CA GLY A 645 9.69 26.09 38.28
C GLY A 645 8.58 25.09 38.63
N GLU A 646 8.13 25.09 39.88
CA GLU A 646 7.37 23.97 40.45
C GLU A 646 5.96 23.78 39.86
N GLU A 647 5.34 24.85 39.33
CA GLU A 647 4.00 24.79 38.72
C GLU A 647 3.94 23.82 37.52
N GLY A 648 5.02 23.73 36.72
CA GLY A 648 5.06 22.88 35.52
C GLY A 648 5.13 21.37 35.77
N LYS A 649 5.35 20.91 37.02
CA LYS A 649 5.39 19.48 37.34
C LYS A 649 4.01 18.89 37.64
N GLN A 650 3.07 19.70 38.13
CA GLN A 650 1.82 19.19 38.67
C GLN A 650 0.88 18.71 37.55
N ASP A 651 0.73 19.47 36.47
CA ASP A 651 -0.15 19.13 35.35
C ASP A 651 0.30 17.88 34.60
N ALA A 652 1.62 17.71 34.42
CA ALA A 652 2.20 16.52 33.80
C ALA A 652 1.96 15.24 34.62
N MET A 653 1.90 15.34 35.95
CA MET A 653 1.57 14.20 36.81
C MET A 653 0.05 13.93 36.88
N ASN A 654 -0.77 14.99 36.91
CA ASN A 654 -2.23 14.87 36.93
C ASN A 654 -2.78 14.11 35.70
N TRP A 655 -2.21 14.33 34.51
CA TRP A 655 -2.66 13.68 33.27
C TRP A 655 -2.43 12.15 33.25
N VAL A 656 -1.35 11.69 33.88
CA VAL A 656 -1.04 10.25 34.02
C VAL A 656 -2.03 9.56 34.95
N ALA A 657 -2.48 10.24 36.02
CA ALA A 657 -3.49 9.72 36.94
C ALA A 657 -4.89 9.63 36.29
N ALA A 658 -5.31 10.70 35.58
CA ALA A 658 -6.64 10.78 34.96
C ALA A 658 -6.90 9.73 33.86
N SER A 659 -5.84 9.07 33.36
CA SER A 659 -5.93 8.05 32.30
C SER A 659 -6.19 6.61 32.82
N PHE A 660 -6.33 6.42 34.14
CA PHE A 660 -6.35 5.09 34.77
C PHE A 660 -7.49 4.83 35.79
N GLU A 661 -8.68 5.39 35.57
CA GLU A 661 -9.90 4.94 36.29
C GLU A 661 -10.84 4.12 35.37
N PRO A 662 -11.27 2.90 35.77
CA PRO A 662 -12.37 2.21 35.13
C PRO A 662 -13.70 2.78 35.64
N SER A 663 -14.51 3.37 34.77
CA SER A 663 -15.81 3.94 35.12
C SER A 663 -16.80 2.87 35.61
N GLY A 664 -16.87 2.71 36.94
CA GLY A 664 -17.82 1.83 37.61
C GLY A 664 -19.27 2.33 37.50
N VAL A 665 -20.21 1.40 37.56
CA VAL A 665 -21.66 1.69 37.43
C VAL A 665 -22.26 2.16 38.76
N ALA A 666 -23.01 3.26 38.70
CA ALA A 666 -24.10 3.61 39.62
C ALA A 666 -25.20 4.32 38.82
#